data_AF-A0A3N5I436-F1
#
_entry.id   AF-A0A3N5I436-F1
#
_cell.length_a   1.000
_cell.length_b   1.000
_cell.length_c   1.000
_cell.angle_alpha   90.00
_cell.angle_beta   90.00
_cell.angle_gamma   90.00
#
_symmetry.space_group_name_H-M   'P 1'
#
loop_
_entity.id
_entity.type
_entity.pdbx_description
1 polymer ?
#
loop_
_entity_poly.entity_id
_entity_poly.type
_entity_poly.pdbx_seq_one_letter_code
_entity_poly.pdbx_strand_id
1 'polypeptide(L)'
;MPSLLLCRVASAGRRTAQRAIWGGDFAWGSLAIAAGCLTWLASGTATAAGPTTASALQLQPVQKGVPFQEVADADAEQCKVEDLKENNWTGWAVVTADGLRLRRFADTNDDKKIDLWCYYDQGVEIYRDVDSDFNGKADEYRWMGTAGTRWGIDADEDGEIDRWKQISAEEVSAEVIAALATGDAKRFGRLLASEAEIKSLQLGEETTGRIAAKAAKAADSFAEFAAGQKIVGPKSRWLQFASSTPGVVPAGTQGSKKDLKVYENAVAMFDGAEQGGQVIVGTLIQVGEAWRLIDLPQVLAADDTATQITGNFFTAGMSLASNPANRSGISGDTQELVVSLEKIDRELSTAAKPADQADLNRRRVDVVEKLISTSSDTTERETWMRQLVDTVSVAVQNGTYPDGLVRLRKFSSELPATDETLQAYVKFQIISTEYVQKQTPDADFAKVQEWYLTELTKFVDEHPTSPEAAQALLQLALSKEFEEKETEAIEFYARVAKSFPGTDMAEKAAGAVRRLESTGKSLPLQGMTIQGQPFDLTQLQGKPVVIHYWATWCEACKQDMKLLRQLQAKYQSAGLQIVGINVDSARNQATTYLQSNPAPWIHLFEDGGLESSGLAKQLGVQTLPMMLLIDGSGKVVANNIHSASLDTELAKIARPAPKGK
;
A
#
# COMPACT_ATOMS: atom_id res chain seq x y z
N MET A 1 -32.49 5.22 -49.12
CA MET A 1 -32.08 4.98 -50.52
C MET A 1 -31.83 6.32 -51.18
N PRO A 2 -30.79 6.49 -52.02
CA PRO A 2 -29.65 5.59 -52.33
C PRO A 2 -28.31 6.16 -51.77
N SER A 3 -27.32 5.38 -51.30
CA SER A 3 -26.52 4.28 -51.92
C SER A 3 -25.48 4.80 -52.93
N LEU A 4 -24.21 4.34 -53.04
CA LEU A 4 -23.44 3.23 -52.47
C LEU A 4 -21.97 3.31 -52.99
N LEU A 5 -21.03 2.66 -52.26
CA LEU A 5 -19.76 1.99 -52.63
C LEU A 5 -18.61 2.39 -51.67
N LEU A 6 -18.32 1.70 -50.54
CA LEU A 6 -17.76 0.34 -50.31
C LEU A 6 -16.40 0.06 -50.98
N CYS A 7 -15.35 0.04 -50.15
CA CYS A 7 -14.30 -0.99 -50.22
C CYS A 7 -13.96 -1.47 -48.81
N ARG A 8 -14.41 -2.69 -48.50
CA ARG A 8 -13.98 -3.52 -47.38
C ARG A 8 -12.63 -4.15 -47.73
N VAL A 9 -11.67 -4.13 -46.81
CA VAL A 9 -10.59 -5.13 -46.80
C VAL A 9 -10.93 -6.13 -45.71
N ALA A 10 -11.19 -7.37 -46.14
CA ALA A 10 -11.47 -8.50 -45.30
C ALA A 10 -10.15 -9.06 -44.73
N SER A 11 -10.04 -9.17 -43.40
CA SER A 11 -9.06 -10.02 -42.75
C SER A 11 -9.66 -11.42 -42.55
N ALA A 12 -9.47 -12.29 -43.54
CA ALA A 12 -9.68 -13.72 -43.38
C ALA A 12 -8.59 -14.45 -44.18
N GLY A 13 -7.82 -15.30 -43.48
CA GLY A 13 -6.93 -16.26 -44.12
C GLY A 13 -5.51 -16.28 -43.56
N ARG A 14 -5.35 -16.84 -42.35
CA ARG A 14 -4.14 -17.57 -41.94
C ARG A 14 -4.45 -18.42 -40.69
N ARG A 15 -5.35 -19.40 -40.86
CA ARG A 15 -5.45 -20.58 -40.01
C ARG A 15 -4.87 -21.75 -40.80
N THR A 16 -3.61 -22.09 -40.53
CA THR A 16 -2.96 -23.41 -40.73
C THR A 16 -1.44 -23.23 -40.69
N ALA A 17 -0.86 -23.19 -39.48
CA ALA A 17 0.56 -23.50 -39.21
C ALA A 17 0.82 -23.40 -37.70
N GLN A 18 0.17 -24.24 -36.88
CA GLN A 18 0.47 -24.32 -35.44
C GLN A 18 -0.07 -25.62 -34.82
N ARG A 19 0.29 -26.78 -35.40
CA ARG A 19 -0.10 -28.08 -34.84
C ARG A 19 0.91 -29.22 -35.05
N ALA A 20 2.17 -28.87 -35.27
CA ALA A 20 3.29 -29.79 -35.15
C ALA A 20 4.30 -29.13 -34.23
N ILE A 21 4.57 -29.76 -33.08
CA ILE A 21 5.75 -29.66 -32.18
C ILE A 21 5.36 -29.87 -30.71
N TRP A 22 4.10 -29.69 -30.29
CA TRP A 22 3.66 -30.10 -28.94
C TRP A 22 2.34 -30.85 -29.03
N GLY A 23 2.41 -32.18 -29.11
CA GLY A 23 1.28 -33.07 -29.39
C GLY A 23 0.75 -33.76 -28.12
N GLY A 24 -0.58 -33.81 -28.00
CA GLY A 24 -1.27 -34.51 -26.93
C GLY A 24 -1.07 -36.03 -26.93
N ASP A 25 -1.40 -36.58 -25.76
CA ASP A 25 -1.32 -37.97 -25.32
C ASP A 25 -1.59 -39.03 -26.40
N PHE A 26 -0.67 -39.98 -26.54
CA PHE A 26 -1.02 -41.40 -26.69
C PHE A 26 0.15 -42.31 -26.27
N ALA A 27 -0.18 -43.27 -25.41
CA ALA A 27 0.69 -44.26 -24.80
C ALA A 27 1.28 -45.31 -25.77
N TRP A 28 2.57 -45.56 -25.56
CA TRP A 28 3.36 -46.80 -25.73
C TRP A 28 3.52 -47.47 -27.10
N GLY A 29 4.78 -47.45 -27.60
CA GLY A 29 5.26 -48.32 -28.67
C GLY A 29 6.77 -48.13 -28.92
N SER A 30 7.58 -48.96 -28.27
CA SER A 30 9.04 -49.03 -28.33
C SER A 30 9.62 -48.98 -29.74
N LEU A 31 10.67 -48.17 -29.98
CA LEU A 31 11.66 -48.48 -31.03
C LEU A 31 12.99 -47.75 -30.79
N ALA A 32 13.99 -48.56 -30.45
CA ALA A 32 15.40 -48.19 -30.43
C ALA A 32 15.89 -47.89 -31.85
N ILE A 33 16.69 -46.83 -32.00
CA ILE A 33 17.42 -46.54 -33.23
C ILE A 33 18.80 -47.20 -33.15
N ALA A 34 19.04 -48.14 -34.06
CA ALA A 34 20.35 -48.68 -34.37
C ALA A 34 20.76 -48.27 -35.80
N ALA A 35 22.07 -48.05 -35.94
CA ALA A 35 22.78 -47.39 -37.01
C ALA A 35 22.75 -48.09 -38.39
N GLY A 36 23.06 -47.31 -39.44
CA GLY A 36 23.50 -47.80 -40.75
C GLY A 36 24.50 -46.84 -41.40
N CYS A 37 25.78 -47.23 -41.41
CA CYS A 37 26.90 -46.58 -42.11
C CYS A 37 26.95 -46.96 -43.60
N LEU A 38 27.47 -46.07 -44.48
CA LEU A 38 28.50 -46.43 -45.48
C LEU A 38 29.20 -45.18 -46.11
N THR A 39 30.41 -44.93 -45.61
CA THR A 39 31.69 -44.41 -46.16
C THR A 39 31.81 -43.74 -47.56
N TRP A 40 32.45 -42.55 -47.65
CA TRP A 40 33.90 -42.37 -47.99
C TRP A 40 34.39 -40.90 -47.82
N LEU A 41 35.49 -40.76 -47.06
CA LEU A 41 36.58 -39.75 -47.04
C LEU A 41 36.30 -38.25 -47.27
N ALA A 42 36.26 -37.49 -46.17
CA ALA A 42 37.18 -36.37 -45.92
C ALA A 42 37.18 -36.04 -44.42
N SER A 43 38.37 -36.03 -43.82
CA SER A 43 38.62 -35.64 -42.43
C SER A 43 38.25 -34.17 -42.21
N GLY A 44 37.07 -33.94 -41.65
CA GLY A 44 36.69 -32.68 -41.03
C GLY A 44 35.90 -33.03 -39.78
N THR A 45 36.41 -32.64 -38.62
CA THR A 45 35.60 -32.58 -37.40
C THR A 45 34.47 -31.59 -37.66
N ALA A 46 33.32 -32.07 -38.13
CA ALA A 46 32.11 -31.29 -38.17
C ALA A 46 31.65 -31.12 -36.72
N THR A 47 32.16 -30.08 -36.07
CA THR A 47 31.48 -29.45 -34.94
C THR A 47 30.06 -29.17 -35.43
N ALA A 48 29.05 -29.74 -34.76
CA ALA A 48 27.66 -29.42 -35.04
C ALA A 48 27.54 -27.89 -35.05
N ALA A 49 27.16 -27.31 -36.19
CA ALA A 49 27.06 -25.87 -36.33
C ALA A 49 26.06 -25.36 -35.29
N GLY A 50 26.46 -24.36 -34.50
CA GLY A 50 25.56 -23.71 -33.57
C GLY A 50 24.31 -23.16 -34.27
N PRO A 51 23.23 -22.87 -33.52
CA PRO A 51 21.99 -22.38 -34.10
C PRO A 51 22.23 -21.07 -34.88
N THR A 52 21.49 -20.90 -35.97
CA THR A 52 21.55 -19.65 -36.75
C THR A 52 20.88 -18.52 -35.97
N THR A 53 21.33 -17.28 -36.16
CA THR A 53 20.72 -16.08 -35.56
C THR A 53 19.20 -16.05 -35.76
N ALA A 54 18.73 -16.36 -36.97
CA ALA A 54 17.31 -16.41 -37.30
C ALA A 54 16.54 -17.45 -36.48
N SER A 55 17.08 -18.66 -36.32
CA SER A 55 16.45 -19.70 -35.50
C SER A 55 16.42 -19.36 -34.02
N ALA A 56 17.46 -18.67 -33.53
CA ALA A 56 17.55 -18.26 -32.14
C ALA A 56 16.57 -17.13 -31.77
N LEU A 57 16.38 -16.16 -32.67
CA LEU A 57 15.44 -15.05 -32.45
C LEU A 57 13.97 -15.49 -32.50
N GLN A 58 13.67 -16.63 -33.11
CA GLN A 58 12.33 -17.23 -33.11
C GLN A 58 11.96 -17.91 -31.78
N LEU A 59 12.93 -18.18 -30.90
CA LEU A 59 12.65 -18.72 -29.58
C LEU A 59 11.94 -17.66 -28.72
N GLN A 60 10.85 -18.09 -28.11
CA GLN A 60 9.93 -17.27 -27.33
C GLN A 60 9.83 -17.83 -25.91
N PRO A 61 9.66 -16.97 -24.89
CA PRO A 61 9.32 -17.40 -23.54
C PRO A 61 8.16 -18.40 -23.53
N VAL A 62 8.21 -19.38 -22.64
CA VAL A 62 7.07 -20.30 -22.44
C VAL A 62 5.86 -19.52 -21.92
N GLN A 63 6.09 -18.59 -20.98
CA GLN A 63 5.03 -17.77 -20.41
C GLN A 63 4.64 -16.60 -21.32
N LYS A 64 3.34 -16.41 -21.50
CA LYS A 64 2.79 -15.36 -22.39
C LYS A 64 2.91 -13.97 -21.76
N GLY A 65 3.13 -12.97 -22.60
CA GLY A 65 3.13 -11.55 -22.20
C GLY A 65 4.41 -11.08 -21.51
N VAL A 66 5.50 -11.83 -21.61
CA VAL A 66 6.83 -11.40 -21.16
C VAL A 66 7.35 -10.27 -22.07
N PRO A 67 7.70 -9.08 -21.53
CA PRO A 67 8.05 -7.90 -22.33
C PRO A 67 9.54 -7.89 -22.72
N PHE A 68 10.01 -8.88 -23.46
CA PHE A 68 11.41 -8.95 -23.92
C PHE A 68 11.62 -8.19 -25.23
N GLN A 69 12.87 -7.88 -25.55
CA GLN A 69 13.22 -7.18 -26.78
C GLN A 69 13.05 -8.10 -28.00
N GLU A 70 12.06 -7.78 -28.82
CA GLU A 70 11.87 -8.33 -30.17
C GLU A 70 12.77 -7.59 -31.16
N VAL A 71 13.24 -8.32 -32.19
CA VAL A 71 14.05 -7.78 -33.27
C VAL A 71 13.23 -7.84 -34.53
N ALA A 72 13.11 -6.71 -35.25
CA ALA A 72 12.44 -6.69 -36.54
C ALA A 72 13.19 -7.55 -37.55
N ASP A 73 12.47 -8.20 -38.48
CA ASP A 73 13.08 -9.09 -39.47
C ASP A 73 14.24 -8.43 -40.26
N ALA A 74 14.13 -7.12 -40.54
CA ALA A 74 15.14 -6.34 -41.25
C ALA A 74 16.44 -6.14 -40.45
N ASP A 75 16.38 -6.21 -39.12
CA ASP A 75 17.53 -6.01 -38.22
C ASP A 75 18.11 -7.34 -37.72
N ALA A 76 17.41 -8.45 -37.95
CA ALA A 76 17.86 -9.79 -37.56
C ALA A 76 19.18 -10.21 -38.24
N GLU A 77 19.41 -9.76 -39.48
CA GLU A 77 20.66 -10.02 -40.22
C GLU A 77 21.89 -9.34 -39.59
N GLN A 78 21.68 -8.30 -38.79
CA GLN A 78 22.74 -7.55 -38.12
C GLN A 78 23.11 -8.15 -36.75
N CYS A 79 22.33 -9.13 -36.27
CA CYS A 79 22.60 -9.83 -35.03
C CYS A 79 23.56 -11.01 -35.27
N LYS A 80 24.36 -11.33 -34.26
CA LYS A 80 25.30 -12.46 -34.30
C LYS A 80 25.09 -13.41 -33.13
N VAL A 81 25.42 -14.67 -33.34
CA VAL A 81 25.50 -15.68 -32.28
C VAL A 81 26.93 -15.73 -31.76
N GLU A 82 27.09 -15.66 -30.45
CA GLU A 82 28.37 -15.78 -29.75
C GLU A 82 28.35 -17.01 -28.86
N ASP A 83 29.31 -17.91 -29.04
CA ASP A 83 29.50 -19.05 -28.15
C ASP A 83 30.01 -18.56 -26.78
N LEU A 84 29.43 -19.10 -25.72
CA LEU A 84 29.77 -18.79 -24.34
C LEU A 84 30.28 -20.06 -23.66
N LYS A 85 31.39 -19.92 -22.93
CA LYS A 85 31.97 -20.99 -22.12
C LYS A 85 32.42 -20.44 -20.78
N GLU A 86 31.80 -20.91 -19.72
CA GLU A 86 32.14 -20.61 -18.34
C GLU A 86 32.56 -21.89 -17.62
N ASN A 87 33.17 -21.78 -16.44
CA ASN A 87 33.72 -22.94 -15.73
C ASN A 87 32.69 -24.05 -15.43
N ASN A 88 31.40 -23.70 -15.37
CA ASN A 88 30.33 -24.59 -14.92
C ASN A 88 29.16 -24.72 -15.90
N TRP A 89 29.22 -24.10 -17.09
CA TRP A 89 28.18 -24.22 -18.11
C TRP A 89 28.72 -23.80 -19.48
N THR A 90 28.13 -24.35 -20.53
CA THR A 90 28.40 -23.95 -21.92
C THR A 90 27.13 -23.47 -22.57
N GLY A 91 27.23 -22.63 -23.60
CA GLY A 91 26.03 -22.06 -24.19
C GLY A 91 26.36 -21.09 -25.31
N TRP A 92 25.38 -20.29 -25.67
CA TRP A 92 25.52 -19.27 -26.71
C TRP A 92 24.54 -18.12 -26.45
N ALA A 93 24.85 -16.95 -26.99
CA ALA A 93 24.01 -15.77 -26.88
C ALA A 93 23.77 -15.13 -28.24
N VAL A 94 22.62 -14.49 -28.38
CA VAL A 94 22.34 -13.61 -29.52
C VAL A 94 22.63 -12.18 -29.07
N VAL A 95 23.46 -11.48 -29.83
CA VAL A 95 23.79 -10.08 -29.58
C VAL A 95 23.58 -9.24 -30.84
N THR A 96 23.23 -7.98 -30.66
CA THR A 96 23.16 -6.98 -31.72
C THR A 96 24.56 -6.59 -32.23
N ALA A 97 24.62 -5.82 -33.32
CA ALA A 97 25.88 -5.32 -33.89
C ALA A 97 26.69 -4.46 -32.90
N ASP A 98 26.02 -3.72 -32.02
CA ASP A 98 26.61 -2.90 -30.96
C ASP A 98 26.89 -3.69 -29.66
N GLY A 99 26.64 -5.00 -29.65
CA GLY A 99 27.00 -5.91 -28.56
C GLY A 99 25.98 -6.02 -27.44
N LEU A 100 24.76 -5.49 -27.61
CA LEU A 100 23.67 -5.68 -26.65
C LEU A 100 23.16 -7.12 -26.73
N ARG A 101 23.05 -7.77 -25.57
CA ARG A 101 22.53 -9.13 -25.48
C ARG A 101 21.01 -9.14 -25.59
N LEU A 102 20.50 -10.01 -26.45
CA LEU A 102 19.07 -10.21 -26.71
C LEU A 102 18.57 -11.52 -26.11
N ARG A 103 19.37 -12.59 -26.24
CA ARG A 103 19.06 -13.93 -25.74
C ARG A 103 20.33 -14.60 -25.20
N ARG A 104 20.17 -15.55 -24.29
CA ARG A 104 21.24 -16.48 -23.89
C ARG A 104 20.64 -17.85 -23.61
N PHE A 105 21.32 -18.88 -24.08
CA PHE A 105 20.92 -20.26 -23.88
C PHE A 105 22.10 -21.03 -23.33
N ALA A 106 21.87 -21.83 -22.28
CA ALA A 106 22.93 -22.57 -21.62
C ALA A 106 22.54 -24.03 -21.36
N ASP A 107 23.56 -24.88 -21.46
CA ASP A 107 23.66 -26.21 -20.91
C ASP A 107 24.48 -26.09 -19.61
N THR A 108 23.83 -26.31 -18.47
CA THR A 108 24.41 -26.16 -17.14
C THR A 108 24.84 -27.48 -16.51
N ASN A 109 24.63 -28.62 -17.18
CA ASN A 109 24.98 -29.95 -16.68
C ASN A 109 25.92 -30.76 -17.61
N ASP A 110 26.34 -30.18 -18.73
CA ASP A 110 27.22 -30.76 -19.77
C ASP A 110 26.62 -31.99 -20.49
N ASP A 111 25.28 -32.09 -20.57
CA ASP A 111 24.58 -33.16 -21.31
C ASP A 111 24.32 -32.84 -22.79
N LYS A 112 24.72 -31.65 -23.24
CA LYS A 112 24.57 -31.07 -24.59
C LYS A 112 23.13 -30.68 -24.94
N LYS A 113 22.24 -30.54 -23.96
CA LYS A 113 20.92 -29.95 -24.14
C LYS A 113 20.89 -28.61 -23.42
N ILE A 114 20.14 -27.68 -24.01
CA ILE A 114 19.87 -26.40 -23.35
C ILE A 114 18.86 -26.67 -22.24
N ASP A 115 19.18 -26.22 -21.04
CA ASP A 115 18.33 -26.28 -19.84
C ASP A 115 17.99 -24.89 -19.28
N LEU A 116 18.52 -23.84 -19.91
CA LEU A 116 18.32 -22.45 -19.51
C LEU A 116 18.08 -21.56 -20.72
N TRP A 117 16.93 -20.90 -20.79
CA TRP A 117 16.58 -19.95 -21.85
C TRP A 117 16.38 -18.56 -21.25
N CYS A 118 17.28 -17.63 -21.52
CA CYS A 118 17.30 -16.28 -20.98
C CYS A 118 16.92 -15.23 -22.03
N TYR A 119 16.10 -14.26 -21.63
CA TYR A 119 15.57 -13.19 -22.47
C TYR A 119 15.90 -11.82 -21.88
N TYR A 120 16.25 -10.90 -22.77
CA TYR A 120 16.78 -9.59 -22.40
C TYR A 120 15.92 -8.46 -22.98
N ASP A 121 15.94 -7.32 -22.30
CA ASP A 121 15.50 -6.03 -22.82
C ASP A 121 16.57 -4.96 -22.54
N GLN A 122 17.00 -4.25 -23.59
CA GLN A 122 18.08 -3.27 -23.51
C GLN A 122 19.36 -3.81 -22.85
N GLY A 123 19.68 -5.09 -23.06
CA GLY A 123 20.85 -5.77 -22.48
C GLY A 123 20.71 -6.19 -21.02
N VAL A 124 19.57 -5.91 -20.36
CA VAL A 124 19.26 -6.40 -19.01
C VAL A 124 18.48 -7.70 -19.13
N GLU A 125 18.88 -8.73 -18.38
CA GLU A 125 18.10 -9.97 -18.33
C GLU A 125 16.82 -9.71 -17.57
N ILE A 126 15.68 -10.03 -18.18
CA ILE A 126 14.36 -9.76 -17.59
C ILE A 126 13.55 -11.03 -17.34
N TYR A 127 13.89 -12.13 -18.01
CA TYR A 127 13.13 -13.37 -17.92
C TYR A 127 13.99 -14.60 -18.26
N ARG A 128 13.69 -15.74 -17.63
CA ARG A 128 14.20 -17.03 -18.07
C ARG A 128 13.24 -18.19 -17.83
N ASP A 129 13.30 -19.15 -18.73
CA ASP A 129 12.78 -20.51 -18.57
C ASP A 129 13.93 -21.40 -18.07
N VAL A 130 13.63 -22.32 -17.13
CA VAL A 130 14.60 -23.26 -16.56
C VAL A 130 14.01 -24.66 -16.64
N ASP A 131 14.79 -25.61 -17.14
CA ASP A 131 14.58 -27.05 -17.02
C ASP A 131 15.42 -27.54 -15.84
N SER A 132 14.82 -27.63 -14.66
CA SER A 132 15.54 -27.89 -13.41
C SER A 132 15.86 -29.36 -13.18
N ASP A 133 15.15 -30.27 -13.86
CA ASP A 133 15.34 -31.72 -13.76
C ASP A 133 16.03 -32.35 -14.98
N PHE A 134 16.33 -31.53 -15.99
CA PHE A 134 17.06 -31.84 -17.23
C PHE A 134 16.35 -32.84 -18.15
N ASN A 135 15.02 -32.82 -18.17
CA ASN A 135 14.23 -33.72 -19.01
C ASN A 135 13.92 -33.17 -20.42
N GLY A 136 14.31 -31.92 -20.69
CA GLY A 136 14.15 -31.21 -21.95
C GLY A 136 12.96 -30.25 -22.00
N LYS A 137 12.30 -29.99 -20.87
CA LYS A 137 11.19 -29.05 -20.76
C LYS A 137 11.41 -28.11 -19.58
N ALA A 138 10.94 -26.87 -19.73
CA ALA A 138 11.02 -25.91 -18.63
C ALA A 138 9.95 -26.22 -17.57
N ASP A 139 10.36 -26.25 -16.31
CA ASP A 139 9.53 -26.50 -15.12
C ASP A 139 9.58 -25.32 -14.13
N GLU A 140 10.47 -24.34 -14.34
CA GLU A 140 10.49 -23.09 -13.62
C GLU A 140 10.55 -21.86 -14.55
N TYR A 141 9.83 -20.81 -14.15
CA TYR A 141 9.74 -19.56 -14.90
C TYR A 141 10.08 -18.37 -14.02
N ARG A 142 11.07 -17.56 -14.40
CA ARG A 142 11.57 -16.47 -13.55
C ARG A 142 11.57 -15.13 -14.25
N TRP A 143 10.93 -14.15 -13.63
CA TRP A 143 11.02 -12.74 -13.98
C TRP A 143 12.06 -12.06 -13.09
N MET A 144 12.84 -11.16 -13.69
CA MET A 144 13.91 -10.44 -13.01
C MET A 144 14.10 -9.04 -13.61
N GLY A 145 14.98 -8.25 -12.98
CA GLY A 145 15.29 -6.90 -13.43
C GLY A 145 14.04 -6.02 -13.48
N THR A 146 13.76 -5.44 -14.64
CA THR A 146 12.61 -4.55 -14.85
C THR A 146 11.29 -5.28 -15.08
N ALA A 147 11.28 -6.60 -15.29
CA ALA A 147 10.05 -7.37 -15.53
C ALA A 147 9.45 -8.01 -14.25
N GLY A 148 10.08 -7.78 -13.10
CA GLY A 148 9.55 -8.15 -11.79
C GLY A 148 10.45 -9.10 -11.01
N THR A 149 9.86 -9.82 -10.06
CA THR A 149 10.56 -10.75 -9.15
C THR A 149 9.94 -12.13 -9.07
N ARG A 150 8.90 -12.38 -9.88
CA ARG A 150 8.17 -13.64 -9.93
C ARG A 150 9.06 -14.86 -10.20
N TRP A 151 8.78 -15.95 -9.49
CA TRP A 151 9.32 -17.29 -9.74
C TRP A 151 8.17 -18.30 -9.67
N GLY A 152 7.71 -18.76 -10.82
CA GLY A 152 6.67 -19.78 -10.98
C GLY A 152 7.26 -21.18 -11.10
N ILE A 153 6.54 -22.17 -10.58
CA ILE A 153 6.82 -23.60 -10.72
C ILE A 153 5.66 -24.24 -11.47
N ASP A 154 5.99 -25.09 -12.42
CA ASP A 154 5.11 -25.87 -13.28
C ASP A 154 5.56 -27.34 -13.16
N ALA A 155 4.92 -28.06 -12.26
CA ALA A 155 5.35 -29.38 -11.84
C ALA A 155 4.81 -30.48 -12.75
N ASP A 156 3.78 -30.21 -13.56
CA ASP A 156 3.25 -31.13 -14.57
C ASP A 156 3.69 -30.80 -16.00
N GLU A 157 4.44 -29.71 -16.17
CA GLU A 157 5.10 -29.25 -17.40
C GLU A 157 4.10 -29.00 -18.54
N ASP A 158 2.93 -28.49 -18.19
CA ASP A 158 1.87 -28.15 -19.15
C ASP A 158 2.05 -26.75 -19.75
N GLY A 159 3.02 -25.99 -19.25
CA GLY A 159 3.31 -24.61 -19.65
C GLY A 159 2.57 -23.57 -18.82
N GLU A 160 1.77 -23.97 -17.84
CA GLU A 160 1.06 -23.11 -16.90
C GLU A 160 1.67 -23.17 -15.49
N ILE A 161 1.70 -22.04 -14.81
CA ILE A 161 2.24 -22.00 -13.44
C ILE A 161 1.23 -22.61 -12.47
N ASP A 162 1.63 -23.70 -11.81
CA ASP A 162 0.90 -24.32 -10.70
C ASP A 162 0.95 -23.47 -9.44
N ARG A 163 2.15 -22.98 -9.11
CA ARG A 163 2.39 -22.20 -7.88
C ARG A 163 3.51 -21.20 -8.02
N TRP A 164 3.40 -20.11 -7.27
CA TRP A 164 4.46 -19.11 -7.16
C TRP A 164 5.41 -19.42 -6.02
N LYS A 165 6.67 -19.77 -6.31
CA LYS A 165 7.72 -19.86 -5.29
C LYS A 165 8.09 -18.48 -4.72
N GLN A 166 8.10 -17.46 -5.58
CA GLN A 166 8.30 -16.06 -5.22
C GLN A 166 7.33 -15.18 -6.01
N ILE A 167 6.68 -14.24 -5.33
CA ILE A 167 5.84 -13.21 -5.96
C ILE A 167 5.63 -12.06 -4.98
N SER A 168 5.84 -10.82 -5.42
CA SER A 168 5.61 -9.63 -4.58
C SER A 168 4.11 -9.34 -4.41
N ALA A 169 3.74 -8.56 -3.38
CA ALA A 169 2.36 -8.13 -3.18
C ALA A 169 1.79 -7.34 -4.37
N GLU A 170 2.64 -6.51 -4.99
CA GLU A 170 2.34 -5.77 -6.21
C GLU A 170 2.01 -6.71 -7.37
N GLU A 171 2.86 -7.71 -7.61
CA GLU A 171 2.66 -8.70 -8.67
C GLU A 171 1.44 -9.62 -8.40
N VAL A 172 1.14 -9.94 -7.14
CA VAL A 172 -0.12 -10.64 -6.79
C VAL A 172 -1.33 -9.80 -7.19
N SER A 173 -1.29 -8.49 -6.92
CA SER A 173 -2.39 -7.60 -7.28
C SER A 173 -2.60 -7.50 -8.81
N ALA A 174 -1.51 -7.56 -9.59
CA ALA A 174 -1.57 -7.62 -11.04
C ALA A 174 -2.18 -8.93 -11.55
N GLU A 175 -1.80 -10.06 -10.95
CA GLU A 175 -2.38 -11.37 -11.27
C GLU A 175 -3.89 -11.44 -10.92
N VAL A 176 -4.33 -10.78 -9.84
CA VAL A 176 -5.77 -10.66 -9.51
C VAL A 176 -6.54 -9.91 -10.59
N ILE A 177 -6.04 -8.76 -11.06
CA ILE A 177 -6.70 -8.02 -12.14
C ILE A 177 -6.74 -8.87 -13.41
N ALA A 178 -5.66 -9.58 -13.74
CA ALA A 178 -5.62 -10.45 -14.91
C ALA A 178 -6.60 -11.63 -14.81
N ALA A 179 -6.72 -12.24 -13.62
CA ALA A 179 -7.71 -13.28 -13.35
C ALA A 179 -9.14 -12.75 -13.48
N LEU A 180 -9.44 -11.58 -12.93
CA LEU A 180 -10.77 -10.95 -13.03
C LEU A 180 -11.13 -10.59 -14.48
N ALA A 181 -10.18 -10.00 -15.22
CA ALA A 181 -10.38 -9.62 -16.62
C ALA A 181 -10.71 -10.83 -17.52
N THR A 182 -10.17 -12.00 -17.20
CA THR A 182 -10.34 -13.23 -17.99
C THR A 182 -11.35 -14.22 -17.41
N GLY A 183 -11.80 -14.01 -16.16
CA GLY A 183 -12.62 -14.98 -15.43
C GLY A 183 -11.86 -16.26 -15.06
N ASP A 184 -10.53 -16.23 -15.02
CA ASP A 184 -9.68 -17.40 -14.85
C ASP A 184 -9.51 -17.76 -13.36
N ALA A 185 -10.33 -18.72 -12.90
CA ALA A 185 -10.32 -19.19 -11.52
C ALA A 185 -9.05 -19.97 -11.15
N LYS A 186 -8.41 -20.66 -12.10
CA LYS A 186 -7.14 -21.36 -11.84
C LYS A 186 -6.04 -20.34 -11.56
N ARG A 187 -5.96 -19.29 -12.38
CA ARG A 187 -5.02 -18.18 -12.21
C ARG A 187 -5.19 -17.46 -10.88
N PHE A 188 -6.43 -17.28 -10.41
CA PHE A 188 -6.68 -16.74 -9.08
C PHE A 188 -6.30 -17.72 -7.97
N GLY A 189 -6.66 -19.00 -8.12
CA GLY A 189 -6.44 -20.04 -7.13
C GLY A 189 -4.97 -20.18 -6.68
N ARG A 190 -4.02 -20.10 -7.62
CA ARG A 190 -2.57 -20.15 -7.32
C ARG A 190 -2.01 -18.95 -6.54
N LEU A 191 -2.81 -17.90 -6.33
CA LEU A 191 -2.44 -16.75 -5.50
C LEU A 191 -2.86 -16.95 -4.03
N LEU A 192 -3.78 -17.88 -3.77
CA LEU A 192 -4.32 -18.12 -2.43
C LEU A 192 -3.33 -18.93 -1.58
N ALA A 193 -3.32 -18.64 -0.28
CA ALA A 193 -2.52 -19.40 0.68
C ALA A 193 -3.08 -20.83 0.80
N SER A 194 -2.23 -21.83 0.52
CA SER A 194 -2.59 -23.23 0.72
C SER A 194 -2.62 -23.60 2.21
N GLU A 195 -3.32 -24.67 2.57
CA GLU A 195 -3.39 -25.15 3.95
C GLU A 195 -2.00 -25.50 4.51
N ALA A 196 -1.13 -26.07 3.68
CA ALA A 196 0.25 -26.40 4.05
C ALA A 196 1.09 -25.13 4.33
N GLU A 197 0.95 -24.11 3.48
CA GLU A 197 1.61 -22.82 3.66
C GLU A 197 1.13 -22.11 4.93
N ILE A 198 -0.18 -22.08 5.16
CA ILE A 198 -0.80 -21.52 6.37
C ILE A 198 -0.27 -22.22 7.62
N LYS A 199 -0.21 -23.55 7.62
CA LYS A 199 0.38 -24.33 8.73
C LYS A 199 1.86 -24.01 8.95
N SER A 200 2.62 -23.75 7.87
CA SER A 200 4.05 -23.43 7.95
C SER A 200 4.36 -22.10 8.65
N LEU A 201 3.38 -21.19 8.70
CA LEU A 201 3.48 -19.89 9.39
C LEU A 201 3.51 -20.03 10.91
N GLN A 202 3.09 -21.18 11.44
CA GLN A 202 3.07 -21.46 12.89
C GLN A 202 2.26 -20.43 13.69
N LEU A 203 1.11 -20.04 13.13
CA LEU A 203 0.12 -19.18 13.81
C LEU A 203 -0.62 -19.98 14.89
N GLY A 204 -1.39 -19.29 15.73
CA GLY A 204 -2.33 -19.94 16.65
C GLY A 204 -3.35 -20.80 15.90
N GLU A 205 -3.86 -21.84 16.55
CA GLU A 205 -4.79 -22.81 15.94
C GLU A 205 -6.06 -22.13 15.40
N GLU A 206 -6.62 -21.19 16.15
CA GLU A 206 -7.79 -20.41 15.75
C GLU A 206 -7.51 -19.54 14.51
N THR A 207 -6.44 -18.76 14.53
CA THR A 207 -6.03 -17.92 13.39
C THR A 207 -5.77 -18.76 12.15
N THR A 208 -5.09 -19.90 12.32
CA THR A 208 -4.80 -20.88 11.26
C THR A 208 -6.09 -21.39 10.61
N GLY A 209 -7.05 -21.86 11.42
CA GLY A 209 -8.34 -22.34 10.94
C GLY A 209 -9.15 -21.26 10.23
N ARG A 210 -9.17 -20.04 10.77
CA ARG A 210 -9.87 -18.90 10.18
C ARG A 210 -9.32 -18.53 8.81
N ILE A 211 -8.00 -18.34 8.69
CA ILE A 211 -7.42 -17.93 7.39
C ILE A 211 -7.51 -19.04 6.35
N ALA A 212 -7.41 -20.31 6.75
CA ALA A 212 -7.61 -21.45 5.85
C ALA A 212 -9.04 -21.50 5.32
N ALA A 213 -10.05 -21.33 6.19
CA ALA A 213 -11.45 -21.29 5.77
C ALA A 213 -11.74 -20.13 4.81
N LYS A 214 -11.14 -18.95 5.05
CA LYS A 214 -11.29 -17.79 4.17
C LYS A 214 -10.65 -18.01 2.80
N ALA A 215 -9.42 -18.53 2.75
CA ALA A 215 -8.74 -18.86 1.50
C ALA A 215 -9.51 -19.90 0.67
N ALA A 216 -10.00 -20.97 1.32
CA ALA A 216 -10.82 -21.99 0.65
C ALA A 216 -12.12 -21.38 0.08
N LYS A 217 -12.83 -20.59 0.88
CA LYS A 217 -14.06 -19.92 0.43
C LYS A 217 -13.80 -18.97 -0.74
N ALA A 218 -12.67 -18.25 -0.73
CA ALA A 218 -12.28 -17.36 -1.82
C ALA A 218 -12.05 -18.14 -3.13
N ALA A 219 -11.36 -19.29 -3.06
CA ALA A 219 -11.20 -20.19 -4.20
C ALA A 219 -12.56 -20.64 -4.77
N ASP A 220 -13.45 -21.13 -3.90
CA ASP A 220 -14.76 -21.65 -4.33
C ASP A 220 -15.67 -20.58 -4.93
N SER A 221 -15.57 -19.34 -4.44
CA SER A 221 -16.49 -18.25 -4.81
C SER A 221 -16.01 -17.44 -6.02
N PHE A 222 -14.73 -17.55 -6.42
CA PHE A 222 -14.14 -16.64 -7.40
C PHE A 222 -14.78 -16.71 -8.78
N ALA A 223 -15.06 -17.91 -9.29
CA ALA A 223 -15.60 -18.07 -10.64
C ALA A 223 -16.98 -17.39 -10.79
N GLU A 224 -17.85 -17.56 -9.79
CA GLU A 224 -19.16 -16.91 -9.75
C GLU A 224 -19.02 -15.39 -9.60
N PHE A 225 -18.15 -14.94 -8.70
CA PHE A 225 -17.87 -13.52 -8.48
C PHE A 225 -17.35 -12.83 -9.76
N ALA A 226 -16.36 -13.42 -10.42
CA ALA A 226 -15.74 -12.87 -11.62
C ALA A 226 -16.74 -12.78 -12.79
N ALA A 227 -17.67 -13.74 -12.90
CA ALA A 227 -18.74 -13.71 -13.89
C ALA A 227 -19.84 -12.67 -13.57
N GLY A 228 -20.06 -12.37 -12.29
CA GLY A 228 -21.09 -11.44 -11.82
C GLY A 228 -20.70 -9.96 -11.88
N GLN A 229 -19.42 -9.64 -11.64
CA GLN A 229 -18.92 -8.27 -11.71
C GLN A 229 -18.78 -7.79 -13.17
N LYS A 230 -18.97 -6.48 -13.42
CA LYS A 230 -18.93 -5.88 -14.77
C LYS A 230 -17.90 -4.77 -14.95
N ILE A 231 -17.08 -4.54 -13.93
CA ILE A 231 -16.23 -3.37 -13.81
C ILE A 231 -14.82 -3.68 -14.35
N VAL A 232 -14.26 -4.84 -14.01
CA VAL A 232 -13.00 -5.33 -14.58
C VAL A 232 -13.33 -6.14 -15.84
N GLY A 233 -13.08 -5.55 -17.01
CA GLY A 233 -13.36 -6.18 -18.30
C GLY A 233 -12.15 -6.87 -18.94
N PRO A 234 -12.32 -7.57 -20.07
CA PRO A 234 -11.25 -8.33 -20.74
C PRO A 234 -10.06 -7.50 -21.25
N LYS A 235 -10.24 -6.19 -21.38
CA LYS A 235 -9.19 -5.25 -21.77
C LYS A 235 -8.57 -4.51 -20.58
N SER A 236 -9.05 -4.80 -19.37
CA SER A 236 -8.55 -4.13 -18.17
C SER A 236 -7.08 -4.50 -17.94
N ARG A 237 -6.29 -3.49 -17.59
CA ARG A 237 -4.86 -3.63 -17.31
C ARG A 237 -4.56 -3.10 -15.93
N TRP A 238 -3.83 -3.87 -15.15
CA TRP A 238 -3.33 -3.41 -13.87
C TRP A 238 -2.46 -2.15 -14.07
N LEU A 239 -2.64 -1.17 -13.19
CA LEU A 239 -1.90 0.11 -13.21
C LEU A 239 -0.95 0.24 -12.03
N GLN A 240 -1.47 0.01 -10.82
CA GLN A 240 -0.74 0.31 -9.60
C GLN A 240 -1.26 -0.50 -8.42
N PHE A 241 -0.35 -0.86 -7.53
CA PHE A 241 -0.66 -1.33 -6.19
C PHE A 241 -0.75 -0.12 -5.24
N ALA A 242 -1.94 0.15 -4.73
CA ALA A 242 -2.29 1.34 -3.96
C ALA A 242 -2.59 0.99 -2.50
N SER A 243 -1.65 0.33 -1.82
CA SER A 243 -1.82 -0.12 -0.43
C SER A 243 -0.84 0.59 0.51
N SER A 244 -1.21 0.68 1.79
CA SER A 244 -0.29 1.09 2.86
C SER A 244 0.86 0.11 3.01
N THR A 245 1.88 0.45 3.80
CA THR A 245 2.97 -0.46 4.15
C THR A 245 2.42 -1.70 4.88
N PRO A 246 3.04 -2.88 4.71
CA PRO A 246 2.55 -4.08 5.37
C PRO A 246 2.80 -3.96 6.87
N GLY A 247 1.79 -4.29 7.67
CA GLY A 247 1.94 -4.44 9.11
C GLY A 247 2.62 -5.76 9.46
N VAL A 248 2.99 -5.89 10.74
CA VAL A 248 3.56 -7.12 11.31
C VAL A 248 2.66 -7.58 12.46
N VAL A 249 2.24 -8.85 12.42
CA VAL A 249 1.68 -9.56 13.56
C VAL A 249 2.85 -10.20 14.30
N PRO A 250 3.24 -9.72 15.50
CA PRO A 250 4.43 -10.22 16.18
C PRO A 250 4.26 -11.66 16.66
N ALA A 251 5.35 -12.41 16.70
CA ALA A 251 5.44 -13.66 17.44
C ALA A 251 4.93 -13.48 18.88
N GLY A 252 4.18 -14.45 19.38
CA GLY A 252 3.47 -14.39 20.67
C GLY A 252 2.02 -13.91 20.56
N THR A 253 1.65 -13.20 19.49
CA THR A 253 0.27 -12.74 19.28
C THR A 253 -0.64 -13.93 18.97
N GLN A 254 -1.70 -14.10 19.78
CA GLN A 254 -2.70 -15.17 19.61
C GLN A 254 -2.08 -16.58 19.40
N GLY A 255 -0.95 -16.88 20.05
CA GLY A 255 -0.27 -18.17 19.91
C GLY A 255 0.62 -18.33 18.68
N SER A 256 0.85 -17.28 17.89
CA SER A 256 1.85 -17.29 16.81
C SER A 256 3.26 -17.52 17.34
N LYS A 257 4.06 -18.33 16.65
CA LYS A 257 5.47 -18.58 16.99
C LYS A 257 6.45 -17.75 16.17
N LYS A 258 5.98 -17.08 15.12
CA LYS A 258 6.79 -16.28 14.20
C LYS A 258 6.08 -14.98 13.87
N ASP A 259 6.86 -13.98 13.47
CA ASP A 259 6.31 -12.76 12.91
C ASP A 259 5.64 -13.07 11.57
N LEU A 260 4.47 -12.49 11.35
CA LEU A 260 3.74 -12.55 10.08
C LEU A 260 3.62 -11.14 9.51
N LYS A 261 4.12 -10.93 8.30
CA LYS A 261 3.86 -9.68 7.57
C LYS A 261 2.56 -9.77 6.81
N VAL A 262 1.79 -8.69 6.85
CA VAL A 262 0.44 -8.65 6.31
C VAL A 262 0.16 -7.30 5.64
N TYR A 263 -0.33 -7.31 4.41
CA TYR A 263 -1.08 -6.15 3.89
C TYR A 263 -2.56 -6.37 4.17
N GLU A 264 -3.16 -5.38 4.81
CA GLU A 264 -4.59 -5.37 5.07
C GLU A 264 -5.30 -4.58 3.98
N ASN A 265 -6.42 -5.10 3.49
CA ASN A 265 -7.28 -4.40 2.53
C ASN A 265 -6.52 -3.84 1.33
N ALA A 266 -5.60 -4.64 0.79
CA ALA A 266 -4.76 -4.21 -0.31
C ALA A 266 -5.60 -3.82 -1.52
N VAL A 267 -5.19 -2.78 -2.23
CA VAL A 267 -5.93 -2.19 -3.37
C VAL A 267 -5.08 -2.25 -4.63
N ALA A 268 -5.70 -2.67 -5.72
CA ALA A 268 -5.19 -2.61 -7.08
C ALA A 268 -5.97 -1.57 -7.88
N MET A 269 -5.26 -0.65 -8.54
CA MET A 269 -5.85 0.22 -9.55
C MET A 269 -5.68 -0.42 -10.92
N PHE A 270 -6.67 -0.26 -11.79
CA PHE A 270 -6.62 -0.75 -13.17
C PHE A 270 -7.17 0.27 -14.14
N ASP A 271 -6.70 0.21 -15.38
CA ASP A 271 -7.24 0.96 -16.52
C ASP A 271 -8.19 0.05 -17.32
N GLY A 272 -9.27 0.63 -17.87
CA GLY A 272 -10.28 -0.07 -18.65
C GLY A 272 -10.57 0.69 -19.95
N ALA A 273 -11.11 -0.01 -20.96
CA ALA A 273 -11.32 0.58 -22.28
C ALA A 273 -12.32 1.76 -22.31
N GLU A 274 -13.19 1.88 -21.31
CA GLU A 274 -14.15 2.98 -21.16
C GLU A 274 -13.91 3.79 -19.87
N GLN A 275 -13.48 3.15 -18.76
CA GLN A 275 -13.10 3.82 -17.52
C GLN A 275 -12.20 2.91 -16.65
N GLY A 276 -11.19 3.48 -15.99
CA GLY A 276 -10.38 2.79 -14.97
C GLY A 276 -11.10 2.69 -13.62
N GLY A 277 -10.55 1.93 -12.68
CA GLY A 277 -11.18 1.69 -11.38
C GLY A 277 -10.26 1.11 -10.33
N GLN A 278 -10.85 0.72 -9.20
CA GLN A 278 -10.15 0.12 -8.07
C GLN A 278 -10.76 -1.24 -7.72
N VAL A 279 -9.89 -2.19 -7.40
CA VAL A 279 -10.24 -3.49 -6.84
C VAL A 279 -9.59 -3.60 -5.48
N ILE A 280 -10.38 -3.85 -4.45
CA ILE A 280 -9.86 -4.29 -3.16
C ILE A 280 -9.44 -5.75 -3.35
N VAL A 281 -8.15 -5.99 -3.43
CA VAL A 281 -7.54 -7.31 -3.54
C VAL A 281 -7.83 -8.13 -2.27
N GLY A 282 -7.88 -7.46 -1.11
CA GLY A 282 -8.09 -8.07 0.20
C GLY A 282 -6.79 -8.24 0.98
N THR A 283 -6.73 -9.22 1.86
CA THR A 283 -5.58 -9.42 2.74
C THR A 283 -4.52 -10.31 2.11
N LEU A 284 -3.29 -9.81 2.12
CA LEU A 284 -2.10 -10.53 1.68
C LEU A 284 -1.23 -10.88 2.88
N ILE A 285 -0.82 -12.14 3.01
CA ILE A 285 0.11 -12.60 4.03
C ILE A 285 1.42 -13.06 3.38
N GLN A 286 2.56 -12.79 4.01
CA GLN A 286 3.85 -13.25 3.51
C GLN A 286 4.13 -14.68 3.96
N VAL A 287 4.32 -15.60 3.00
CA VAL A 287 4.75 -16.99 3.21
C VAL A 287 6.07 -17.21 2.48
N GLY A 288 7.18 -17.29 3.23
CA GLY A 288 8.50 -17.36 2.64
C GLY A 288 8.78 -16.13 1.77
N GLU A 289 9.13 -16.35 0.50
CA GLU A 289 9.38 -15.28 -0.48
C GLU A 289 8.13 -14.88 -1.29
N ALA A 290 6.98 -15.48 -1.00
CA ALA A 290 5.75 -15.24 -1.72
C ALA A 290 4.69 -14.53 -0.86
N TRP A 291 4.01 -13.56 -1.45
CA TRP A 291 2.77 -13.03 -0.89
C TRP A 291 1.57 -13.88 -1.31
N ARG A 292 0.64 -14.13 -0.38
CA ARG A 292 -0.53 -14.99 -0.58
C ARG A 292 -1.81 -14.30 -0.17
N LEU A 293 -2.86 -14.49 -0.97
CA LEU A 293 -4.20 -14.03 -0.65
C LEU A 293 -4.92 -14.99 0.31
N ILE A 294 -5.76 -14.41 1.16
CA ILE A 294 -6.70 -15.19 1.99
C ILE A 294 -8.15 -14.74 1.81
N ASP A 295 -8.41 -13.71 1.01
CA ASP A 295 -9.72 -13.12 0.79
C ASP A 295 -10.16 -13.24 -0.68
N LEU A 296 -11.47 -13.21 -0.89
CA LEU A 296 -12.05 -12.95 -2.20
C LEU A 296 -11.95 -11.44 -2.48
N PRO A 297 -11.49 -11.01 -3.67
CA PRO A 297 -11.41 -9.59 -4.00
C PRO A 297 -12.80 -8.96 -4.10
N GLN A 298 -12.87 -7.64 -3.97
CA GLN A 298 -14.08 -6.84 -4.14
C GLN A 298 -13.83 -5.76 -5.19
N VAL A 299 -14.79 -5.55 -6.09
CA VAL A 299 -14.72 -4.49 -7.09
C VAL A 299 -15.68 -3.37 -6.70
N LEU A 300 -15.16 -2.16 -6.55
CA LEU A 300 -15.94 -0.96 -6.21
C LEU A 300 -16.26 -0.17 -7.48
N ALA A 301 -17.49 0.34 -7.59
CA ALA A 301 -17.84 1.34 -8.59
C ALA A 301 -17.26 2.73 -8.22
N ALA A 302 -17.09 3.61 -9.20
CA ALA A 302 -16.46 4.93 -9.00
C ALA A 302 -17.23 5.88 -8.05
N ASP A 303 -18.50 5.57 -7.77
CA ASP A 303 -19.43 6.31 -6.92
C ASP A 303 -19.76 5.60 -5.60
N ASP A 304 -19.28 4.36 -5.39
CA ASP A 304 -19.44 3.64 -4.14
C ASP A 304 -18.35 4.06 -3.14
N THR A 305 -18.75 4.63 -2.00
CA THR A 305 -17.87 4.74 -0.84
C THR A 305 -17.55 3.34 -0.34
N ALA A 306 -16.26 3.05 -0.15
CA ALA A 306 -15.80 1.78 0.42
C ALA A 306 -16.55 1.51 1.74
N THR A 307 -17.50 0.58 1.70
CA THR A 307 -18.16 0.06 2.90
C THR A 307 -17.09 -0.57 3.78
N GLN A 308 -17.23 -0.39 5.10
CA GLN A 308 -16.22 -0.73 6.10
C GLN A 308 -15.52 -2.07 5.84
N ILE A 309 -14.27 -1.99 5.41
CA ILE A 309 -13.44 -3.19 5.20
C ILE A 309 -12.78 -3.52 6.53
N THR A 310 -13.41 -4.40 7.32
CA THR A 310 -12.83 -4.90 8.58
C THR A 310 -11.55 -5.67 8.27
N GLY A 311 -10.42 -5.19 8.82
CA GLY A 311 -9.15 -5.89 8.75
C GLY A 311 -9.20 -7.28 9.40
N ASN A 312 -8.43 -8.22 8.87
CA ASN A 312 -8.19 -9.55 9.43
C ASN A 312 -7.19 -9.56 10.61
N PHE A 313 -6.34 -8.53 10.77
CA PHE A 313 -5.18 -8.55 11.67
C PHE A 313 -4.94 -7.26 12.46
N PHE A 314 -5.07 -6.07 11.88
CA PHE A 314 -4.66 -4.78 12.47
C PHE A 314 -5.81 -3.81 12.73
N THR A 315 -7.05 -4.29 12.66
CA THR A 315 -8.19 -3.56 13.21
C THR A 315 -7.93 -3.28 14.69
N ALA A 316 -7.82 -1.99 15.05
CA ALA A 316 -7.82 -1.56 16.44
C ALA A 316 -8.99 -2.27 17.12
N GLY A 317 -8.68 -2.98 18.20
CA GLY A 317 -9.54 -4.04 18.73
C GLY A 317 -11.00 -3.65 18.83
N MET A 318 -11.80 -4.06 17.83
CA MET A 318 -12.82 -5.03 18.19
C MET A 318 -12.04 -6.19 18.78
N SER A 319 -12.04 -6.27 20.11
CA SER A 319 -11.69 -7.48 20.82
C SER A 319 -12.59 -8.58 20.23
N LEU A 320 -12.11 -9.28 19.22
CA LEU A 320 -12.54 -10.65 18.97
C LEU A 320 -12.23 -11.34 20.28
N ALA A 321 -13.30 -11.80 20.91
CA ALA A 321 -13.36 -12.52 22.17
C ALA A 321 -11.99 -13.01 22.66
N SER A 322 -11.69 -12.65 23.90
CA SER A 322 -10.77 -13.42 24.72
C SER A 322 -10.86 -14.92 24.39
N ASN A 323 -9.75 -15.42 23.88
CA ASN A 323 -9.32 -16.80 23.79
C ASN A 323 -10.25 -17.82 24.50
N PRO A 324 -10.83 -18.83 23.80
CA PRO A 324 -11.63 -19.88 24.42
C PRO A 324 -10.86 -20.76 25.43
N ALA A 325 -9.54 -20.54 25.58
CA ALA A 325 -8.70 -21.25 26.54
C ALA A 325 -8.84 -20.81 28.01
N ASN A 326 -9.68 -19.82 28.33
CA ASN A 326 -10.03 -19.49 29.73
C ASN A 326 -11.54 -19.69 30.01
N ARG A 327 -12.12 -20.80 29.52
CA ARG A 327 -13.48 -21.25 29.85
C ARG A 327 -13.56 -21.94 31.21
N SER A 328 -13.11 -21.24 32.24
CA SER A 328 -13.45 -21.58 33.62
C SER A 328 -14.06 -20.34 34.26
N GLY A 329 -15.30 -20.02 33.87
CA GLY A 329 -16.07 -18.95 34.51
C GLY A 329 -17.24 -18.34 33.72
N ILE A 330 -17.33 -18.53 32.39
CA ILE A 330 -18.39 -17.88 31.59
C ILE A 330 -19.71 -18.66 31.73
N SER A 331 -20.76 -17.99 32.18
CA SER A 331 -22.12 -18.55 32.27
C SER A 331 -22.68 -18.87 30.87
N GLY A 332 -23.58 -19.87 30.78
CA GLY A 332 -24.17 -20.28 29.50
C GLY A 332 -24.82 -19.14 28.70
N ASP A 333 -25.41 -18.17 29.41
CA ASP A 333 -26.12 -17.04 28.82
C ASP A 333 -25.21 -16.07 28.05
N THR A 334 -23.96 -15.87 28.49
CA THR A 334 -22.99 -14.98 27.80
C THR A 334 -22.53 -15.59 26.48
N GLN A 335 -22.40 -16.92 26.40
CA GLN A 335 -21.96 -17.61 25.19
C GLN A 335 -22.98 -17.48 24.05
N GLU A 336 -24.28 -17.52 24.37
CA GLU A 336 -25.36 -17.34 23.39
C GLU A 336 -25.37 -15.92 22.81
N LEU A 337 -25.12 -14.92 23.65
CA LEU A 337 -25.05 -13.51 23.23
C LEU A 337 -23.88 -13.26 22.28
N VAL A 338 -22.70 -13.84 22.53
CA VAL A 338 -21.55 -13.71 21.61
C VAL A 338 -21.86 -14.34 20.24
N VAL A 339 -22.49 -15.52 20.21
CA VAL A 339 -22.90 -16.16 18.94
C VAL A 339 -23.93 -15.32 18.18
N SER A 340 -24.86 -14.69 18.90
CA SER A 340 -25.82 -13.75 18.32
C SER A 340 -25.13 -12.53 17.73
N LEU A 341 -24.13 -11.97 18.43
CA LEU A 341 -23.33 -10.84 17.96
C LEU A 341 -22.60 -11.18 16.65
N GLU A 342 -21.90 -12.33 16.60
CA GLU A 342 -21.21 -12.78 15.39
C GLU A 342 -22.16 -12.95 14.19
N LYS A 343 -23.39 -13.42 14.44
CA LYS A 343 -24.40 -13.54 13.39
C LYS A 343 -24.80 -12.16 12.85
N ILE A 344 -25.02 -11.19 13.72
CA ILE A 344 -25.35 -9.82 13.34
C ILE A 344 -24.19 -9.18 12.56
N ASP A 345 -22.95 -9.39 12.99
CA ASP A 345 -21.76 -8.87 12.30
C ASP A 345 -21.62 -9.46 10.88
N ARG A 346 -21.92 -10.76 10.72
CA ARG A 346 -22.01 -11.38 9.38
C ARG A 346 -23.13 -10.76 8.53
N GLU A 347 -24.32 -10.55 9.09
CA GLU A 347 -25.43 -9.91 8.40
C GLU A 347 -25.05 -8.48 7.95
N LEU A 348 -24.43 -7.69 8.85
CA LEU A 348 -23.95 -6.33 8.58
C LEU A 348 -22.94 -6.28 7.43
N SER A 349 -22.01 -7.24 7.38
CA SER A 349 -20.99 -7.30 6.31
C SER A 349 -21.55 -7.49 4.90
N THR A 350 -22.81 -7.93 4.78
CA THR A 350 -23.48 -8.20 3.50
C THR A 350 -24.68 -7.29 3.23
N ALA A 351 -25.06 -6.46 4.20
CA ALA A 351 -26.24 -5.61 4.10
C ALA A 351 -25.97 -4.42 3.17
N ALA A 352 -26.67 -4.34 2.04
CA ALA A 352 -26.51 -3.27 1.05
C ALA A 352 -27.44 -2.07 1.29
N LYS A 353 -28.57 -2.25 1.98
CA LYS A 353 -29.55 -1.17 2.17
C LYS A 353 -29.30 -0.44 3.49
N PRO A 354 -29.29 0.92 3.50
CA PRO A 354 -29.11 1.70 4.73
C PRO A 354 -30.13 1.38 5.83
N ALA A 355 -31.38 1.07 5.47
CA ALA A 355 -32.41 0.69 6.43
C ALA A 355 -32.13 -0.65 7.12
N ASP A 356 -31.61 -1.64 6.37
CA ASP A 356 -31.24 -2.95 6.89
C ASP A 356 -30.00 -2.83 7.79
N GLN A 357 -29.02 -2.03 7.37
CA GLN A 357 -27.84 -1.71 8.19
C GLN A 357 -28.22 -1.02 9.51
N ALA A 358 -29.18 -0.08 9.49
CA ALA A 358 -29.66 0.60 10.69
C ALA A 358 -30.37 -0.35 11.67
N ASP A 359 -31.18 -1.28 11.16
CA ASP A 359 -31.81 -2.29 12.01
C ASP A 359 -30.79 -3.28 12.60
N LEU A 360 -29.84 -3.72 11.80
CA LEU A 360 -28.77 -4.62 12.23
C LEU A 360 -27.87 -3.96 13.28
N ASN A 361 -27.46 -2.70 13.08
CA ASN A 361 -26.71 -1.94 14.06
C ASN A 361 -27.49 -1.75 15.37
N ARG A 362 -28.81 -1.51 15.29
CA ARG A 362 -29.68 -1.46 16.47
C ARG A 362 -29.67 -2.78 17.24
N ARG A 363 -29.88 -3.91 16.56
CA ARG A 363 -29.82 -5.27 17.14
C ARG A 363 -28.44 -5.58 17.72
N ARG A 364 -27.38 -5.14 17.04
CA ARG A 364 -25.99 -5.31 17.48
C ARG A 364 -25.78 -4.66 18.84
N VAL A 365 -26.22 -3.39 18.97
CA VAL A 365 -26.15 -2.64 20.22
C VAL A 365 -26.95 -3.33 21.33
N ASP A 366 -28.17 -3.80 21.03
CA ASP A 366 -28.98 -4.55 22.01
C ASP A 366 -28.26 -5.78 22.57
N VAL A 367 -27.49 -6.49 21.72
CA VAL A 367 -26.70 -7.66 22.15
C VAL A 367 -25.50 -7.24 22.98
N VAL A 368 -24.76 -6.21 22.56
CA VAL A 368 -23.58 -5.73 23.31
C VAL A 368 -23.97 -5.16 24.67
N GLU A 369 -25.08 -4.43 24.79
CA GLU A 369 -25.60 -3.98 26.10
C GLU A 369 -25.97 -5.15 27.03
N LYS A 370 -26.50 -6.25 26.47
CA LYS A 370 -26.73 -7.48 27.24
C LYS A 370 -25.42 -8.13 27.68
N LEU A 371 -24.40 -8.15 26.84
CA LEU A 371 -23.06 -8.63 27.22
C LEU A 371 -22.47 -7.80 28.37
N ILE A 372 -22.57 -6.47 28.27
CA ILE A 372 -22.11 -5.52 29.30
C ILE A 372 -22.81 -5.79 30.65
N SER A 373 -24.14 -5.94 30.63
CA SER A 373 -24.94 -6.15 31.85
C SER A 373 -24.82 -7.56 32.43
N THR A 374 -24.50 -8.56 31.62
CA THR A 374 -24.35 -9.96 32.06
C THR A 374 -22.93 -10.27 32.53
N SER A 375 -21.93 -9.55 32.01
CA SER A 375 -20.54 -9.75 32.45
C SER A 375 -20.35 -9.27 33.88
N SER A 376 -19.86 -10.16 34.74
CA SER A 376 -19.43 -9.84 36.11
C SER A 376 -18.00 -9.31 36.18
N ASP A 377 -17.20 -9.51 35.12
CA ASP A 377 -15.81 -9.07 35.02
C ASP A 377 -15.75 -7.59 34.60
N THR A 378 -15.09 -6.76 35.41
CA THR A 378 -14.99 -5.32 35.18
C THR A 378 -14.16 -4.96 33.94
N THR A 379 -13.11 -5.72 33.64
CA THR A 379 -12.22 -5.47 32.49
C THR A 379 -12.89 -5.91 31.20
N GLU A 380 -13.58 -7.05 31.22
CA GLU A 380 -14.39 -7.50 30.10
C GLU A 380 -15.53 -6.50 29.80
N ARG A 381 -16.21 -6.04 30.84
CA ARG A 381 -17.27 -5.02 30.72
C ARG A 381 -16.75 -3.73 30.09
N GLU A 382 -15.62 -3.20 30.56
CA GLU A 382 -15.02 -1.99 29.97
C GLU A 382 -14.68 -2.18 28.49
N THR A 383 -14.17 -3.36 28.11
CA THR A 383 -13.87 -3.69 26.71
C THR A 383 -15.13 -3.65 25.84
N TRP A 384 -16.21 -4.31 26.29
CA TRP A 384 -17.50 -4.29 25.58
C TRP A 384 -18.09 -2.87 25.49
N MET A 385 -17.95 -2.08 26.54
CA MET A 385 -18.41 -0.70 26.58
C MET A 385 -17.67 0.18 25.57
N ARG A 386 -16.34 0.10 25.48
CA ARG A 386 -15.55 0.84 24.47
C ARG A 386 -15.91 0.40 23.05
N GLN A 387 -16.03 -0.90 22.82
CA GLN A 387 -16.43 -1.43 21.52
C GLN A 387 -17.83 -0.96 21.10
N LEU A 388 -18.79 -0.90 22.03
CA LEU A 388 -20.11 -0.36 21.79
C LEU A 388 -20.02 1.10 21.32
N VAL A 389 -19.26 1.92 22.05
CA VAL A 389 -19.08 3.34 21.73
C VAL A 389 -18.51 3.50 20.32
N ASP A 390 -17.42 2.81 20.02
CA ASP A 390 -16.72 2.93 18.73
C ASP A 390 -17.60 2.51 17.57
N THR A 391 -18.25 1.35 17.71
CA THR A 391 -19.05 0.82 16.61
C THR A 391 -20.25 1.71 16.33
N VAL A 392 -20.90 2.22 17.38
CA VAL A 392 -22.04 3.11 17.21
C VAL A 392 -21.60 4.46 16.66
N SER A 393 -20.52 5.04 17.17
CA SER A 393 -19.96 6.31 16.66
C SER A 393 -19.67 6.23 15.16
N VAL A 394 -18.99 5.17 14.71
CA VAL A 394 -18.69 5.02 13.28
C VAL A 394 -19.96 4.72 12.47
N ALA A 395 -20.87 3.89 12.98
CA ALA A 395 -22.13 3.62 12.29
C ALA A 395 -22.98 4.89 12.11
N VAL A 396 -22.97 5.79 13.09
CA VAL A 396 -23.59 7.13 13.02
C VAL A 396 -22.87 7.99 11.98
N GLN A 397 -21.55 8.12 12.03
CA GLN A 397 -20.77 8.94 11.08
C GLN A 397 -20.99 8.52 9.63
N ASN A 398 -21.13 7.23 9.38
CA ASN A 398 -21.40 6.67 8.05
C ASN A 398 -22.87 6.74 7.63
N GLY A 399 -23.77 7.26 8.47
CA GLY A 399 -25.21 7.32 8.20
C GLY A 399 -25.94 5.97 8.28
N THR A 400 -25.26 4.91 8.69
CA THR A 400 -25.80 3.54 8.77
C THR A 400 -26.52 3.25 10.08
N TYR A 401 -26.45 4.15 11.06
CA TYR A 401 -27.25 4.08 12.29
C TYR A 401 -27.58 5.48 12.86
N PRO A 402 -28.51 6.24 12.24
CA PRO A 402 -28.78 7.63 12.63
C PRO A 402 -29.21 7.81 14.09
N ASP A 403 -29.98 6.86 14.63
CA ASP A 403 -30.47 6.87 16.01
C ASP A 403 -29.36 6.54 17.03
N GLY A 404 -28.19 6.08 16.58
CA GLY A 404 -27.11 5.61 17.44
C GLY A 404 -26.60 6.67 18.41
N LEU A 405 -26.63 7.94 18.00
CA LEU A 405 -26.22 9.05 18.87
C LEU A 405 -27.13 9.22 20.09
N VAL A 406 -28.45 9.01 19.93
CA VAL A 406 -29.39 9.03 21.06
C VAL A 406 -29.03 7.93 22.06
N ARG A 407 -28.62 6.77 21.54
CA ARG A 407 -28.20 5.64 22.36
C ARG A 407 -26.88 5.88 23.08
N LEU A 408 -25.88 6.46 22.40
CA LEU A 408 -24.61 6.84 23.02
C LEU A 408 -24.79 7.85 24.16
N ARG A 409 -25.65 8.85 23.97
CA ARG A 409 -25.94 9.83 25.03
C ARG A 409 -26.62 9.18 26.23
N LYS A 410 -27.57 8.27 25.99
CA LYS A 410 -28.20 7.49 27.06
C LYS A 410 -27.14 6.65 27.79
N PHE A 411 -26.32 5.90 27.05
CA PHE A 411 -25.24 5.10 27.59
C PHE A 411 -24.27 5.93 28.45
N SER A 412 -23.83 7.09 27.96
CA SER A 412 -22.99 8.04 28.72
C SER A 412 -23.65 8.51 30.02
N SER A 413 -24.96 8.77 30.01
CA SER A 413 -25.70 9.21 31.20
C SER A 413 -25.90 8.11 32.26
N GLU A 414 -25.86 6.84 31.86
CA GLU A 414 -26.04 5.69 32.73
C GLU A 414 -24.72 5.15 33.31
N LEU A 415 -23.58 5.58 32.75
CA LEU A 415 -22.25 5.19 33.24
C LEU A 415 -22.00 5.71 34.66
N PRO A 416 -21.47 4.88 35.58
CA PRO A 416 -21.13 5.30 36.93
C PRO A 416 -20.15 6.48 36.95
N ALA A 417 -20.34 7.40 37.91
CA ALA A 417 -19.42 8.53 38.10
C ALA A 417 -18.00 8.08 38.52
N THR A 418 -17.83 6.83 38.97
CA THR A 418 -16.54 6.24 39.33
C THR A 418 -15.69 5.85 38.13
N ASP A 419 -16.27 5.74 36.93
CA ASP A 419 -15.58 5.27 35.72
C ASP A 419 -15.09 6.45 34.88
N GLU A 420 -14.30 7.33 35.49
CA GLU A 420 -13.89 8.63 34.93
C GLU A 420 -13.22 8.51 33.56
N THR A 421 -12.34 7.51 33.37
CA THR A 421 -11.64 7.27 32.09
C THR A 421 -12.61 6.86 30.98
N LEU A 422 -13.61 6.03 31.29
CA LEU A 422 -14.60 5.61 30.30
C LEU A 422 -15.59 6.74 30.00
N GLN A 423 -15.99 7.51 31.02
CA GLN A 423 -16.81 8.71 30.85
C GLN A 423 -16.14 9.72 29.91
N ALA A 424 -14.85 10.00 30.12
CA ALA A 424 -14.07 10.88 29.26
C ALA A 424 -14.04 10.34 27.80
N TYR A 425 -13.76 9.05 27.64
CA TYR A 425 -13.76 8.39 26.34
C TYR A 425 -15.10 8.55 25.60
N VAL A 426 -16.21 8.18 26.24
CA VAL A 426 -17.54 8.20 25.63
C VAL A 426 -17.95 9.62 25.26
N LYS A 427 -17.75 10.59 26.15
CA LYS A 427 -18.08 11.99 25.88
C LYS A 427 -17.29 12.54 24.70
N PHE A 428 -15.99 12.27 24.63
CA PHE A 428 -15.15 12.70 23.50
C PHE A 428 -15.61 12.09 22.17
N GLN A 429 -15.97 10.80 22.17
CA GLN A 429 -16.52 10.12 21.00
C GLN A 429 -17.87 10.70 20.57
N ILE A 430 -18.75 11.04 21.52
CA ILE A 430 -20.02 11.73 21.25
C ILE A 430 -19.76 13.08 20.60
N ILE A 431 -18.89 13.92 21.17
CA ILE A 431 -18.57 15.25 20.63
C ILE A 431 -18.04 15.13 19.19
N SER A 432 -17.11 14.20 18.95
CA SER A 432 -16.52 13.96 17.63
C SER A 432 -17.56 13.44 16.62
N THR A 433 -18.44 12.54 17.05
CA THR A 433 -19.53 11.99 16.22
C THR A 433 -20.54 13.08 15.85
N GLU A 434 -20.91 13.93 16.79
CA GLU A 434 -21.80 15.07 16.57
C GLU A 434 -21.21 16.11 15.63
N TYR A 435 -19.90 16.35 15.73
CA TYR A 435 -19.21 17.28 14.84
C TYR A 435 -19.29 16.83 13.38
N VAL A 436 -19.10 15.53 13.10
CA VAL A 436 -19.25 14.97 11.75
C VAL A 436 -20.71 15.08 11.28
N GLN A 437 -21.68 14.73 12.12
CA GLN A 437 -23.10 14.80 11.78
C GLN A 437 -23.60 16.22 11.50
N LYS A 438 -23.00 17.24 12.11
CA LYS A 438 -23.35 18.65 11.89
C LYS A 438 -22.76 19.23 10.60
N GLN A 439 -21.80 18.55 9.96
CA GLN A 439 -21.16 19.01 8.72
C GLN A 439 -21.96 18.59 7.48
N THR A 440 -23.20 19.07 7.39
CA THR A 440 -24.03 18.89 6.19
C THR A 440 -23.65 19.90 5.10
N PRO A 441 -23.95 19.65 3.82
CA PRO A 441 -23.62 20.58 2.72
C PRO A 441 -24.21 21.99 2.88
N ASP A 442 -25.30 22.11 3.62
CA ASP A 442 -26.04 23.35 3.94
C ASP A 442 -25.70 23.94 5.31
N ALA A 443 -24.75 23.33 6.05
CA ALA A 443 -24.39 23.76 7.38
C ALA A 443 -23.67 25.12 7.39
N ASP A 444 -23.95 25.91 8.43
CA ASP A 444 -23.15 27.09 8.77
C ASP A 444 -21.85 26.62 9.44
N PHE A 445 -20.82 26.39 8.64
CA PHE A 445 -19.53 25.85 9.09
C PHE A 445 -18.93 26.66 10.26
N ALA A 446 -19.12 27.98 10.30
CA ALA A 446 -18.62 28.81 11.38
C ALA A 446 -19.31 28.48 12.71
N LYS A 447 -20.64 28.32 12.72
CA LYS A 447 -21.39 27.93 13.92
C LYS A 447 -21.12 26.50 14.35
N VAL A 448 -20.94 25.59 13.39
CA VAL A 448 -20.58 24.19 13.69
C VAL A 448 -19.20 24.13 14.33
N GLN A 449 -18.24 24.90 13.81
CA GLN A 449 -16.90 25.01 14.38
C GLN A 449 -16.92 25.66 15.77
N GLU A 450 -17.67 26.75 15.95
CA GLU A 450 -17.83 27.42 17.24
C GLU A 450 -18.41 26.48 18.30
N TRP A 451 -19.46 25.72 17.95
CA TRP A 451 -20.02 24.69 18.81
C TRP A 451 -18.98 23.63 19.17
N TYR A 452 -18.22 23.13 18.20
CA TYR A 452 -17.23 22.08 18.42
C TYR A 452 -16.13 22.52 19.39
N LEU A 453 -15.54 23.69 19.17
CA LEU A 453 -14.50 24.25 20.05
C LEU A 453 -15.05 24.53 21.46
N THR A 454 -16.31 24.96 21.57
CA THR A 454 -16.98 25.16 22.86
C THR A 454 -17.13 23.84 23.62
N GLU A 455 -17.57 22.77 22.95
CA GLU A 455 -17.72 21.45 23.58
C GLU A 455 -16.37 20.83 23.93
N LEU A 456 -15.34 20.98 23.09
CA LEU A 456 -13.97 20.55 23.43
C LEU A 456 -13.42 21.29 24.65
N THR A 457 -13.68 22.61 24.76
CA THR A 457 -13.25 23.40 25.91
C THR A 457 -13.90 22.89 27.20
N LYS A 458 -15.23 22.71 27.19
CA LYS A 458 -15.96 22.12 28.33
C LYS A 458 -15.43 20.74 28.69
N PHE A 459 -15.22 19.89 27.69
CA PHE A 459 -14.69 18.55 27.88
C PHE A 459 -13.33 18.54 28.58
N VAL A 460 -12.43 19.41 28.13
CA VAL A 460 -11.09 19.56 28.70
C VAL A 460 -11.11 20.12 30.13
N ASP A 461 -12.10 20.95 30.47
CA ASP A 461 -12.28 21.46 31.83
C ASP A 461 -12.87 20.39 32.77
N GLU A 462 -13.75 19.52 32.25
CA GLU A 462 -14.35 18.41 33.00
C GLU A 462 -13.40 17.21 33.15
N HIS A 463 -12.57 16.93 32.15
CA HIS A 463 -11.70 15.73 32.09
C HIS A 463 -10.23 16.07 31.82
N PRO A 464 -9.59 16.98 32.59
CA PRO A 464 -8.34 17.65 32.23
C PRO A 464 -7.10 16.74 32.12
N THR A 465 -7.16 15.53 32.67
CA THR A 465 -6.07 14.54 32.71
C THR A 465 -6.34 13.29 31.86
N SER A 466 -7.49 13.24 31.18
CA SER A 466 -7.82 12.12 30.29
C SER A 466 -6.94 12.13 29.02
N PRO A 467 -6.59 10.97 28.45
CA PRO A 467 -5.88 10.91 27.16
C PRO A 467 -6.59 11.70 26.06
N GLU A 468 -7.92 11.66 26.04
CA GLU A 468 -8.76 12.39 25.09
C GLU A 468 -8.66 13.92 25.27
N ALA A 469 -8.42 14.41 26.49
CA ALA A 469 -8.20 15.82 26.72
C ALA A 469 -6.91 16.33 26.09
N ALA A 470 -5.86 15.50 25.98
CA ALA A 470 -4.67 15.85 25.23
C ALA A 470 -5.00 16.08 23.75
N GLN A 471 -5.83 15.21 23.15
CA GLN A 471 -6.28 15.35 21.77
C GLN A 471 -7.16 16.59 21.58
N ALA A 472 -8.13 16.82 22.47
CA ALA A 472 -8.99 18.00 22.43
C ALA A 472 -8.18 19.30 22.56
N LEU A 473 -7.20 19.34 23.46
CA LEU A 473 -6.30 20.48 23.62
C LEU A 473 -5.46 20.76 22.36
N LEU A 474 -4.96 19.73 21.68
CA LEU A 474 -4.24 19.89 20.41
C LEU A 474 -5.14 20.50 19.31
N GLN A 475 -6.40 20.09 19.25
CA GLN A 475 -7.39 20.65 18.31
C GLN A 475 -7.71 22.12 18.63
N LEU A 476 -7.87 22.45 19.91
CA LEU A 476 -8.05 23.84 20.37
C LEU A 476 -6.83 24.70 20.02
N ALA A 477 -5.63 24.19 20.27
CA ALA A 477 -4.38 24.88 19.95
C ALA A 477 -4.24 25.16 18.45
N LEU A 478 -4.53 24.15 17.60
CA LEU A 478 -4.50 24.29 16.15
C LEU A 478 -5.52 25.32 15.65
N SER A 479 -6.73 25.35 16.23
CA SER A 479 -7.72 26.39 15.92
C SER A 479 -7.16 27.79 16.21
N LYS A 480 -6.46 27.97 17.34
CA LYS A 480 -5.83 29.26 17.67
C LYS A 480 -4.67 29.63 16.76
N GLU A 481 -3.90 28.66 16.27
CA GLU A 481 -2.92 28.92 15.21
C GLU A 481 -3.59 29.43 13.92
N PHE A 482 -4.70 28.81 13.48
CA PHE A 482 -5.45 29.24 12.30
C PHE A 482 -6.11 30.62 12.47
N GLU A 483 -6.47 30.99 13.70
CA GLU A 483 -6.95 32.34 14.05
C GLU A 483 -5.81 33.37 14.19
N GLU A 484 -4.54 32.98 13.97
CA GLU A 484 -3.33 33.79 14.21
C GLU A 484 -3.18 34.27 15.68
N LYS A 485 -3.79 33.55 16.63
CA LYS A 485 -3.73 33.82 18.07
C LYS A 485 -2.64 32.99 18.72
N GLU A 486 -1.40 33.28 18.36
CA GLU A 486 -0.22 32.49 18.73
C GLU A 486 -0.05 32.31 20.24
N THR A 487 -0.27 33.35 21.05
CA THR A 487 -0.17 33.24 22.52
C THR A 487 -1.17 32.24 23.10
N GLU A 488 -2.43 32.26 22.63
CA GLU A 488 -3.46 31.30 23.08
C GLU A 488 -3.13 29.88 22.61
N ALA A 489 -2.62 29.72 21.38
CA ALA A 489 -2.17 28.43 20.88
C ALA A 489 -1.04 27.83 21.73
N ILE A 490 -0.04 28.65 22.08
CA ILE A 490 1.07 28.26 22.96
C ILE A 490 0.55 27.81 24.33
N GLU A 491 -0.43 28.50 24.91
CA GLU A 491 -1.02 28.11 26.20
C GLU A 491 -1.62 26.70 26.15
N PHE A 492 -2.38 26.37 25.10
CA PHE A 492 -2.94 25.03 24.93
C PHE A 492 -1.86 23.98 24.69
N TYR A 493 -0.89 24.22 23.81
CA TYR A 493 0.22 23.28 23.59
C TYR A 493 1.07 23.06 24.84
N ALA A 494 1.41 24.13 25.56
CA ALA A 494 2.16 24.04 26.80
C ALA A 494 1.41 23.24 27.86
N ARG A 495 0.07 23.36 27.91
CA ARG A 495 -0.78 22.53 28.77
C ARG A 495 -0.68 21.05 28.38
N VAL A 496 -0.72 20.70 27.09
CA VAL A 496 -0.54 19.30 26.64
C VAL A 496 0.84 18.77 27.04
N ALA A 497 1.90 19.51 26.70
CA ALA A 497 3.28 19.12 26.97
C ALA A 497 3.54 18.91 28.48
N LYS A 498 2.91 19.72 29.34
CA LYS A 498 3.06 19.65 30.80
C LYS A 498 2.20 18.55 31.43
N SER A 499 0.95 18.38 30.98
CA SER A 499 0.00 17.47 31.62
C SER A 499 0.12 16.02 31.16
N PHE A 500 0.71 15.77 29.98
CA PHE A 500 0.80 14.43 29.38
C PHE A 500 2.24 14.00 29.04
N PRO A 501 3.22 14.17 29.96
CA PRO A 501 4.63 13.93 29.65
C PRO A 501 4.87 12.49 29.21
N GLY A 502 5.80 12.29 28.25
CA GLY A 502 6.15 10.97 27.72
C GLY A 502 5.17 10.41 26.68
N THR A 503 4.17 11.19 26.26
CA THR A 503 3.27 10.83 25.16
C THR A 503 3.69 11.51 23.85
N ASP A 504 3.36 10.89 22.72
CA ASP A 504 3.54 11.47 21.38
C ASP A 504 2.86 12.84 21.23
N MET A 505 1.70 13.03 21.85
CA MET A 505 0.97 14.30 21.84
C MET A 505 1.73 15.39 22.59
N ALA A 506 2.35 15.07 23.73
CA ALA A 506 3.18 16.02 24.47
C ALA A 506 4.46 16.38 23.72
N GLU A 507 5.09 15.43 23.03
CA GLU A 507 6.25 15.71 22.18
C GLU A 507 5.88 16.66 21.03
N LYS A 508 4.78 16.38 20.33
CA LYS A 508 4.25 17.28 19.28
C LYS A 508 3.93 18.66 19.82
N ALA A 509 3.24 18.74 20.96
CA ALA A 509 2.89 20.01 21.58
C ALA A 509 4.14 20.81 22.00
N ALA A 510 5.14 20.16 22.59
CA ALA A 510 6.41 20.80 22.92
C ALA A 510 7.15 21.29 21.67
N GLY A 511 7.10 20.54 20.58
CA GLY A 511 7.60 20.96 19.27
C GLY A 511 6.86 22.19 18.72
N ALA A 512 5.54 22.25 18.86
CA ALA A 512 4.72 23.37 18.41
C ALA A 512 5.06 24.64 19.21
N VAL A 513 5.17 24.55 20.54
CA VAL A 513 5.66 25.66 21.39
C VAL A 513 7.04 26.12 20.92
N ARG A 514 7.98 25.19 20.70
CA ARG A 514 9.33 25.52 20.21
C ARG A 514 9.29 26.27 18.88
N ARG A 515 8.44 25.84 17.93
CA ARG A 515 8.27 26.48 16.63
C ARG A 515 7.66 27.87 16.77
N LEU A 516 6.55 28.02 17.48
CA LEU A 516 5.88 29.30 17.67
C LEU A 516 6.83 30.30 18.35
N GLU A 517 7.51 29.90 19.43
CA GLU A 517 8.49 30.76 20.09
C GLU A 517 9.85 30.92 19.35
N SER A 518 9.98 30.42 18.11
CA SER A 518 11.29 30.37 17.43
C SER A 518 11.75 31.70 16.83
N THR A 519 10.87 32.68 16.66
CA THR A 519 11.23 33.98 16.05
C THR A 519 12.42 34.63 16.76
N GLY A 520 13.46 34.96 15.99
CA GLY A 520 14.74 35.51 16.48
C GLY A 520 15.71 34.48 17.08
N LYS A 521 15.32 33.19 17.17
CA LYS A 521 16.13 32.07 17.66
C LYS A 521 16.57 31.16 16.52
N SER A 522 17.58 30.34 16.78
CA SER A 522 18.02 29.27 15.87
C SER A 522 17.24 27.99 16.13
N LEU A 523 17.02 27.18 15.08
CA LEU A 523 16.35 25.89 15.19
C LEU A 523 17.36 24.73 15.09
N PRO A 524 17.29 23.73 15.97
CA PRO A 524 18.18 22.56 15.90
C PRO A 524 17.66 21.52 14.90
N LEU A 525 17.50 21.88 13.62
CA LEU A 525 16.99 20.94 12.61
C LEU A 525 18.12 20.06 12.04
N GLN A 526 18.05 18.77 12.32
CA GLN A 526 18.96 17.74 11.84
C GLN A 526 18.18 16.53 11.36
N GLY A 527 18.67 15.82 10.35
CA GLY A 527 18.00 14.64 9.83
C GLY A 527 18.77 13.95 8.72
N MET A 528 18.13 12.98 8.09
CA MET A 528 18.65 12.32 6.89
C MET A 528 17.96 12.87 5.66
N THR A 529 18.75 13.14 4.63
CA THR A 529 18.23 13.42 3.29
C THR A 529 17.51 12.19 2.73
N ILE A 530 16.71 12.38 1.70
CA ILE A 530 16.01 11.31 1.00
C ILE A 530 16.99 10.29 0.36
N GLN A 531 18.24 10.69 0.09
CA GLN A 531 19.34 9.81 -0.33
C GLN A 531 20.11 9.16 0.84
N GLY A 532 19.66 9.35 2.08
CA GLY A 532 20.29 8.78 3.29
C GLY A 532 21.56 9.49 3.76
N GLN A 533 21.85 10.68 3.25
CA GLN A 533 22.99 11.49 3.73
C GLN A 533 22.59 12.33 4.94
N PRO A 534 23.45 12.47 5.97
CA PRO A 534 23.18 13.32 7.12
C PRO A 534 23.12 14.80 6.70
N PHE A 535 22.18 15.53 7.28
CA PHE A 535 21.98 16.96 7.08
C PHE A 535 21.84 17.68 8.43
N ASP A 536 22.44 18.87 8.50
CA ASP A 536 22.29 19.79 9.61
C ASP A 536 22.03 21.19 9.05
N LEU A 537 21.01 21.87 9.55
CA LEU A 537 20.63 23.22 9.12
C LEU A 537 21.77 24.24 9.25
N THR A 538 22.69 24.06 10.20
CA THR A 538 23.87 24.92 10.39
C THR A 538 24.80 24.93 9.18
N GLN A 539 24.76 23.90 8.33
CA GLN A 539 25.51 23.87 7.06
C GLN A 539 25.08 24.97 6.07
N LEU A 540 23.90 25.55 6.27
CA LEU A 540 23.34 26.61 5.44
C LEU A 540 23.51 28.01 6.04
N GLN A 541 24.28 28.16 7.13
CA GLN A 541 24.56 29.46 7.74
C GLN A 541 25.15 30.46 6.73
N GLY A 542 24.73 31.71 6.81
CA GLY A 542 25.07 32.75 5.84
C GLY A 542 24.09 32.89 4.67
N LYS A 543 23.13 31.97 4.51
CA LYS A 543 22.14 31.97 3.42
C LYS A 543 20.72 32.11 3.97
N PRO A 544 19.79 32.80 3.27
CA PRO A 544 18.38 32.70 3.60
C PRO A 544 17.87 31.29 3.27
N VAL A 545 17.08 30.70 4.17
CA VAL A 545 16.55 29.33 4.04
C VAL A 545 15.03 29.32 4.20
N VAL A 546 14.34 28.64 3.30
CA VAL A 546 12.94 28.26 3.47
C VAL A 546 12.88 26.78 3.86
N ILE A 547 12.31 26.47 5.02
CA ILE A 547 11.93 25.10 5.38
C ILE A 547 10.49 24.89 4.90
N HIS A 548 10.23 23.81 4.19
CA HIS A 548 8.90 23.47 3.67
C HIS A 548 8.54 22.02 4.03
N TYR A 549 7.61 21.85 4.96
CA TYR A 549 7.00 20.56 5.26
C TYR A 549 5.96 20.22 4.19
N TRP A 550 6.09 19.05 3.57
CA TRP A 550 5.26 18.66 2.43
C TRP A 550 5.04 17.15 2.36
N ALA A 551 4.02 16.75 1.59
CA ALA A 551 3.74 15.37 1.26
C ALA A 551 3.12 15.25 -0.13
N THR A 552 3.19 14.07 -0.74
CA THR A 552 2.67 13.83 -2.09
C THR A 552 1.14 13.85 -2.17
N TRP A 553 0.48 13.53 -1.05
CA TRP A 553 -0.98 13.61 -0.90
C TRP A 553 -1.48 15.04 -0.60
N CYS A 554 -0.58 15.99 -0.32
CA CYS A 554 -0.93 17.38 -0.01
C CYS A 554 -0.92 18.25 -1.29
N GLU A 555 -2.08 18.54 -1.87
CA GLU A 555 -2.16 19.31 -3.12
C GLU A 555 -1.68 20.76 -2.98
N ALA A 556 -2.01 21.43 -1.87
CA ALA A 556 -1.52 22.78 -1.58
C ALA A 556 0.02 22.83 -1.50
N CYS A 557 0.66 21.80 -0.94
CA CYS A 557 2.11 21.69 -0.91
C CYS A 557 2.72 21.64 -2.32
N LYS A 558 2.06 21.00 -3.28
CA LYS A 558 2.52 20.97 -4.68
C LYS A 558 2.43 22.34 -5.34
N GLN A 559 1.46 23.17 -4.94
CA GLN A 559 1.36 24.56 -5.37
C GLN A 559 2.50 25.40 -4.77
N ASP A 560 2.80 25.22 -3.48
CA ASP A 560 3.95 25.87 -2.83
C ASP A 560 5.26 25.50 -3.53
N MET A 561 5.46 24.25 -3.93
CA MET A 561 6.66 23.85 -4.71
C MET A 561 6.78 24.59 -6.05
N LYS A 562 5.67 24.95 -6.71
CA LYS A 562 5.72 25.78 -7.93
C LYS A 562 6.21 27.19 -7.62
N LEU A 563 5.68 27.82 -6.56
CA LEU A 563 6.13 29.13 -6.09
C LEU A 563 7.60 29.10 -5.64
N LEU A 564 8.00 28.09 -4.87
CA LEU A 564 9.35 27.94 -4.35
C LEU A 564 10.39 27.83 -5.48
N ARG A 565 10.09 27.13 -6.58
CA ARG A 565 10.95 27.13 -7.78
C ARG A 565 11.15 28.55 -8.36
N GLN A 566 10.08 29.33 -8.43
CA GLN A 566 10.16 30.72 -8.93
C GLN A 566 10.99 31.60 -7.99
N LEU A 567 10.80 31.47 -6.68
CA LEU A 567 11.53 32.23 -5.67
C LEU A 567 13.01 31.83 -5.63
N GLN A 568 13.32 30.53 -5.75
CA GLN A 568 14.70 30.04 -5.83
C GLN A 568 15.44 30.65 -7.03
N ALA A 569 14.79 30.74 -8.19
CA ALA A 569 15.34 31.41 -9.37
C ALA A 569 15.51 32.93 -9.14
N LYS A 570 14.48 33.59 -8.58
CA LYS A 570 14.49 35.04 -8.32
C LYS A 570 15.59 35.45 -7.34
N TYR A 571 15.80 34.68 -6.27
CA TYR A 571 16.76 34.96 -5.20
C TYR A 571 18.06 34.14 -5.31
N GLN A 572 18.35 33.59 -6.48
CA GLN A 572 19.57 32.80 -6.72
C GLN A 572 20.84 33.58 -6.38
N SER A 573 20.89 34.89 -6.72
CA SER A 573 22.04 35.76 -6.44
C SER A 573 22.25 36.07 -4.95
N ALA A 574 21.19 35.95 -4.15
CA ALA A 574 21.26 36.03 -2.69
C ALA A 574 21.55 34.68 -2.03
N GLY A 575 21.67 33.60 -2.82
CA GLY A 575 21.98 32.27 -2.34
C GLY A 575 20.84 31.54 -1.63
N LEU A 576 19.57 31.89 -1.92
CA LEU A 576 18.40 31.26 -1.32
C LEU A 576 18.47 29.73 -1.36
N GLN A 577 18.29 29.10 -0.19
CA GLN A 577 18.19 27.65 -0.04
C GLN A 577 16.77 27.26 0.34
N ILE A 578 16.37 26.06 -0.08
CA ILE A 578 15.12 25.45 0.33
C ILE A 578 15.47 24.10 0.95
N VAL A 579 14.82 23.76 2.05
CA VAL A 579 14.89 22.46 2.70
C VAL A 579 13.47 21.91 2.77
N GLY A 580 13.17 20.95 1.90
CA GLY A 580 11.90 20.24 1.93
C GLY A 580 11.94 19.13 2.97
N ILE A 581 11.04 19.12 3.94
CA ILE A 581 10.87 18.01 4.87
C ILE A 581 9.66 17.21 4.40
N ASN A 582 9.91 16.04 3.82
CA ASN A 582 8.83 15.18 3.36
C ASN A 582 8.32 14.32 4.52
N VAL A 583 6.99 14.27 4.65
CA VAL A 583 6.28 13.48 5.67
C VAL A 583 5.30 12.49 5.04
N ASP A 584 5.62 11.97 3.85
CA ASP A 584 4.95 10.77 3.33
C ASP A 584 5.23 9.58 4.25
N SER A 585 4.34 8.60 4.23
CA SER A 585 4.51 7.39 5.06
C SER A 585 5.67 6.51 4.62
N ALA A 586 6.09 6.61 3.35
CA ALA A 586 7.21 5.85 2.79
C ALA A 586 8.03 6.68 1.80
N ARG A 587 9.35 6.48 1.83
CA ARG A 587 10.34 7.22 1.03
C ARG A 587 10.06 7.18 -0.47
N ASN A 588 9.59 6.04 -0.97
CA ASN A 588 9.36 5.80 -2.38
C ASN A 588 8.29 6.74 -2.99
N GLN A 589 7.31 7.17 -2.20
CA GLN A 589 6.29 8.13 -2.63
C GLN A 589 6.95 9.46 -2.99
N ALA A 590 7.75 9.99 -2.07
CA ALA A 590 8.50 11.22 -2.25
C ALA A 590 9.51 11.12 -3.41
N THR A 591 10.28 10.03 -3.51
CA THR A 591 11.26 9.87 -4.60
C THR A 591 10.58 9.78 -5.97
N THR A 592 9.48 9.03 -6.08
CA THR A 592 8.73 8.87 -7.35
C THR A 592 8.13 10.20 -7.78
N TYR A 593 7.54 10.95 -6.84
CA TYR A 593 7.02 12.27 -7.15
C TYR A 593 8.11 13.24 -7.63
N LEU A 594 9.28 13.23 -6.99
CA LEU A 594 10.41 14.12 -7.33
C LEU A 594 11.06 13.77 -8.68
N GLN A 595 10.96 12.52 -9.15
CA GLN A 595 11.39 12.13 -10.51
C GLN A 595 10.55 12.83 -11.58
N SER A 596 9.23 12.86 -11.40
CA SER A 596 8.28 13.49 -12.34
C SER A 596 8.13 15.00 -12.12
N ASN A 597 8.44 15.49 -10.91
CA ASN A 597 8.29 16.89 -10.52
C ASN A 597 9.57 17.42 -9.88
N PRO A 598 10.62 17.71 -10.69
CA PRO A 598 11.92 18.12 -10.17
C PRO A 598 11.83 19.32 -9.22
N ALA A 599 12.44 19.16 -8.05
CA ALA A 599 12.64 20.18 -7.03
C ALA A 599 14.10 20.08 -6.57
N PRO A 600 15.01 20.88 -7.16
CA PRO A 600 16.46 20.67 -7.04
C PRO A 600 17.00 21.28 -5.74
N TRP A 601 16.37 20.97 -4.62
CA TRP A 601 16.80 21.40 -3.29
C TRP A 601 16.88 20.21 -2.33
N ILE A 602 17.35 20.45 -1.11
CA ILE A 602 17.57 19.39 -0.13
C ILE A 602 16.22 18.87 0.34
N HIS A 603 16.01 17.56 0.26
CA HIS A 603 14.83 16.90 0.80
C HIS A 603 15.24 16.00 1.97
N LEU A 604 14.70 16.27 3.16
CA LEU A 604 14.78 15.39 4.32
C LEU A 604 13.60 14.43 4.32
N PHE A 605 13.81 13.24 4.87
CA PHE A 605 12.78 12.22 4.98
C PHE A 605 13.01 11.36 6.22
N GLU A 606 11.91 11.02 6.89
CA GLU A 606 11.85 10.04 7.97
C GLU A 606 10.57 9.20 7.81
N ASP A 607 10.67 7.90 8.05
CA ASP A 607 9.54 6.98 7.89
C ASP A 607 8.43 7.24 8.93
N GLY A 608 7.20 6.85 8.60
CA GLY A 608 6.07 6.85 9.53
C GLY A 608 5.06 8.00 9.36
N GLY A 609 5.27 8.88 8.37
CA GLY A 609 4.32 9.93 7.97
C GLY A 609 4.23 11.09 8.96
N LEU A 610 3.30 12.03 8.72
CA LEU A 610 3.15 13.26 9.52
C LEU A 610 3.00 12.98 11.03
N GLU A 611 2.25 11.94 11.39
CA GLU A 611 1.97 11.62 12.80
C GLU A 611 3.17 11.02 13.55
N SER A 612 4.05 10.28 12.85
CA SER A 612 5.16 9.54 13.49
C SER A 612 6.53 10.15 13.24
N SER A 613 6.67 11.02 12.24
CA SER A 613 7.94 11.64 11.87
C SER A 613 8.51 12.44 13.05
N GLY A 614 9.69 12.06 13.52
CA GLY A 614 10.49 12.83 14.47
C GLY A 614 10.75 14.26 13.98
N LEU A 615 11.00 14.46 12.68
CA LEU A 615 11.16 15.79 12.07
C LEU A 615 9.89 16.66 12.17
N ALA A 616 8.70 16.05 12.07
CA ALA A 616 7.42 16.76 12.27
C ALA A 616 7.17 17.02 13.76
N LYS A 617 7.36 16.01 14.62
CA LYS A 617 7.23 16.12 16.08
C LYS A 617 8.17 17.19 16.65
N GLN A 618 9.38 17.31 16.13
CA GLN A 618 10.39 18.27 16.60
C GLN A 618 9.92 19.73 16.53
N LEU A 619 9.10 20.09 15.54
CA LEU A 619 8.52 21.43 15.38
C LEU A 619 6.99 21.45 15.53
N GLY A 620 6.40 20.35 16.02
CA GLY A 620 4.97 20.20 16.24
C GLY A 620 4.14 20.52 15.00
N VAL A 621 4.58 19.99 13.84
CA VAL A 621 3.84 20.13 12.59
C VAL A 621 2.68 19.14 12.61
N GLN A 622 1.46 19.67 12.56
CA GLN A 622 0.22 18.87 12.61
C GLN A 622 -0.61 19.00 11.33
N THR A 623 -0.34 20.02 10.52
CA THR A 623 -1.03 20.27 9.26
C THR A 623 -0.01 20.68 8.19
N LEU A 624 -0.37 20.43 6.94
CA LEU A 624 0.43 20.77 5.77
C LEU A 624 -0.37 21.67 4.82
N PRO A 625 0.31 22.52 4.02
CA PRO A 625 1.74 22.81 4.08
C PRO A 625 2.11 23.61 5.32
N MET A 626 3.38 23.52 5.73
CA MET A 626 3.94 24.42 6.74
C MET A 626 5.31 24.92 6.28
N MET A 627 5.51 26.24 6.34
CA MET A 627 6.77 26.86 5.96
C MET A 627 7.35 27.73 7.07
N LEU A 628 8.66 27.69 7.20
CA LEU A 628 9.43 28.59 8.06
C LEU A 628 10.47 29.33 7.22
N LEU A 629 10.76 30.57 7.60
CA LEU A 629 11.75 31.42 6.96
C LEU A 629 12.89 31.70 7.94
N ILE A 630 14.12 31.47 7.50
CA ILE A 630 15.35 31.67 8.29
C ILE A 630 16.26 32.66 7.55
N ASP A 631 16.84 33.61 8.29
CA ASP A 631 17.80 34.57 7.75
C ASP A 631 19.24 34.03 7.65
N GLY A 632 20.13 34.79 7.02
CA GLY A 632 21.53 34.42 6.88
C GLY A 632 22.31 34.31 8.20
N SER A 633 21.78 34.80 9.33
CA SER A 633 22.40 34.58 10.65
C SER A 633 22.04 33.22 11.25
N GLY A 634 21.09 32.50 10.63
CA GLY A 634 20.53 31.25 11.14
C GLY A 634 19.41 31.47 12.17
N LYS A 635 18.72 32.62 12.13
CA LYS A 635 17.58 32.93 13.00
C LYS A 635 16.26 32.84 12.24
N VAL A 636 15.23 32.33 12.89
CA VAL A 636 13.87 32.29 12.33
C VAL A 636 13.30 33.71 12.25
N VAL A 637 12.80 34.06 11.07
CA VAL A 637 12.13 35.33 10.75
C VAL A 637 10.62 35.14 10.73
N ALA A 638 10.16 33.98 10.26
CA ALA A 638 8.75 33.59 10.30
C ALA A 638 8.65 32.08 10.60
N ASN A 639 7.77 31.73 11.54
CA ASN A 639 7.59 30.38 12.09
C ASN A 639 6.36 29.64 11.49
N ASN A 640 5.55 30.34 10.70
CA ASN A 640 4.40 29.83 9.95
C ASN A 640 4.06 30.79 8.80
N ILE A 641 4.87 30.81 7.73
CA ILE A 641 4.70 31.75 6.62
C ILE A 641 3.83 31.18 5.51
N HIS A 642 2.83 31.94 5.06
CA HIS A 642 2.02 31.58 3.90
C HIS A 642 2.65 32.02 2.58
N SER A 643 2.34 31.30 1.52
CA SER A 643 2.82 31.56 0.15
C SER A 643 2.59 33.01 -0.32
N ALA A 644 1.47 33.63 0.07
CA ALA A 644 1.13 35.01 -0.28
C ALA A 644 2.11 36.06 0.28
N SER A 645 2.75 35.79 1.42
CA SER A 645 3.66 36.72 2.10
C SER A 645 5.14 36.39 1.88
N LEU A 646 5.43 35.19 1.36
CA LEU A 646 6.78 34.63 1.30
C LEU A 646 7.76 35.48 0.48
N ASP A 647 7.36 35.96 -0.70
CA ASP A 647 8.22 36.79 -1.55
C ASP A 647 8.58 38.12 -0.87
N THR A 648 7.61 38.74 -0.21
CA THR A 648 7.78 40.02 0.50
C THR A 648 8.76 39.86 1.67
N GLU A 649 8.65 38.79 2.46
CA GLU A 649 9.57 38.55 3.58
C GLU A 649 10.97 38.16 3.09
N LEU A 650 11.07 37.35 2.03
CA LEU A 650 12.36 37.03 1.39
C LEU A 650 13.09 38.27 0.92
N ALA A 651 12.39 39.23 0.31
CA ALA A 651 12.99 40.49 -0.16
C ALA A 651 13.69 41.29 0.96
N LYS A 652 13.20 41.19 2.21
CA LYS A 652 13.79 41.90 3.37
C LYS A 652 15.12 41.30 3.81
N ILE A 653 15.28 39.98 3.66
CA ILE A 653 16.43 39.22 4.19
C ILE A 653 17.43 38.80 3.13
N ALA A 654 17.02 38.73 1.86
CA ALA A 654 17.86 38.44 0.72
C ALA A 654 18.69 39.67 0.34
N ARG A 655 19.71 40.00 1.14
CA ARG A 655 20.68 41.04 0.77
C ARG A 655 21.63 40.50 -0.31
N PRO A 656 21.88 41.23 -1.41
CA PRO A 656 22.92 40.84 -2.37
C PRO A 656 24.28 40.84 -1.67
N ALA A 657 25.13 39.86 -2.00
CA ALA A 657 26.49 39.80 -1.50
C ALA A 657 27.19 41.16 -1.70
N PRO A 658 27.94 41.69 -0.71
CA PRO A 658 28.67 42.93 -0.90
C PRO A 658 29.63 42.74 -2.08
N LYS A 659 29.49 43.58 -3.11
CA LYS A 659 30.41 43.60 -4.24
C LYS A 659 31.82 43.83 -3.66
N GLY A 660 32.66 42.80 -3.72
CA GLY A 660 34.05 42.88 -3.28
C GLY A 660 34.73 44.08 -3.94
N LYS A 661 35.41 44.89 -3.11
CA LYS A 661 36.26 46.00 -3.56
C LYS A 661 37.50 45.47 -4.27
#